data_AF-A0A1M4T9Y0-F1
#
_entry.id   AF-A0A1M4T9Y0-F1
#
_cell.length_a   1.000
_cell.length_b   1.000
_cell.length_c   1.000
_cell.angle_alpha   90.00
_cell.angle_beta   90.00
_cell.angle_gamma   90.00
#
_symmetry.space_group_name_H-M   'P 1'
#
loop_
_entity.id
_entity.type
_entity.pdbx_description
1 polymer ?
#
loop_
_entity_poly.entity_id
_entity_poly.type
_entity_poly.pdbx_seq_one_letter_code
_entity_poly.pdbx_strand_id
1 'polypeptide(L)'
;MVKVSCSVRKAEEIVKSYLDMERLCGQCRSNLNRALKLLSAIRSGRARLGDLEGLLTLINRLHLSCHCGQGKRVAPEVMAILRENRDDFVVHIENRVCPASECSQLVLAPCQATCPAGIDIPNYVALVGEGRYAEALQLILEDVPLPGVLGRICEHPCERACRRGEVDAPVSICALKRLAYDRVRELRNKINLFSPRPVRKSGKKVAVVGSGPAGLSCAYFLARRGYSVTIFEAMPEPGGMLAYGIPPYRLPRDVLRDEIARIQALGVEIRLNSPVNGENGIARLLEEYAAVFLGTGAWKGSIPMPNHNLYDGVMDGVTFLRLVNQSLLEGSGRPAVEVGGKKVVVVGGGNVAIDAARVARRLGAHEVRIIYRRSRQEMPALDEEIEAAEREGIILDYLISPTGLGGSGRRLQYIECIRNMLSEPDATGRRWPVPVKNSEFKLEADMVIFAVGQKPDLSFLSGGADPVQVQVSRDRIVVNPDTMETSLPGVFAGGDAVTGPASAIKAIAAGKRAAAAIDAYLRGEKPSAAIKYPVKRKVAVLMQTTAREKSCSRAHTFDNQYLPEKQETFEEVMKGLEPETAALEAARCLRCDLCIACGKCADTCRKVGAEAIQLGYVEGGEGQLTDFERPAARCIGCGSCSVNCPTGAITLKDEGGFREIRMCGSLMNRVELITCRICGQSFASSRHLDFIRERLKGYPGHLHEAAEICPACLRREWVDQIHGMGFPPADWTELLSRAVEREAPVPVIPELEKDISGRFRVFREEREVMESIRPQVQKIHELVGELSTVIHAPERSTLEAGRVLNMITGIAEQMNLLALNASLEAVRIGGQGREVAALMGEIQELASRSARVATEIGIFIQKVKQETSPVAGNGNSAAGENLVFTLETRQQFNIIVQHVENVVRQVGRVASLAVEIGTGHEETVSAEEKTA
;
A
#
# COMPACT_ATOMS: atom_id res chain seq x y z
N MET A 1 -5.97 -8.91 8.01
CA MET A 1 -6.24 -8.00 9.15
C MET A 1 -5.21 -6.89 9.13
N VAL A 2 -5.62 -5.65 8.89
CA VAL A 2 -4.75 -4.47 9.04
C VAL A 2 -4.74 -4.14 10.53
N LYS A 3 -3.55 -4.07 11.15
CA LYS A 3 -3.44 -3.62 12.55
C LYS A 3 -3.89 -2.17 12.63
N VAL A 4 -4.75 -1.85 13.61
CA VAL A 4 -5.40 -0.54 13.76
C VAL A 4 -4.43 0.56 14.21
N SER A 5 -3.28 0.21 14.81
CA SER A 5 -2.26 1.18 15.23
C SER A 5 -0.84 0.62 15.19
N CYS A 6 0.16 1.49 14.99
CA CYS A 6 1.57 1.10 14.96
C CYS A 6 2.17 1.01 16.38
N SER A 7 2.60 -0.19 16.78
CA SER A 7 3.22 -0.42 18.09
C SER A 7 4.53 0.35 18.30
N VAL A 8 5.34 0.53 17.25
CA VAL A 8 6.59 1.32 17.33
C VAL A 8 6.28 2.79 17.60
N ARG A 9 5.28 3.34 16.91
CA ARG A 9 4.81 4.72 17.10
C ARG A 9 4.27 4.91 18.52
N LYS A 10 3.43 3.98 18.99
CA LYS A 10 2.89 4.00 20.36
C LYS A 10 4.01 4.05 21.41
N ALA A 11 5.05 3.22 21.26
CA ALA A 11 6.21 3.25 22.15
C ALA A 11 6.97 4.59 22.09
N GLU A 12 7.12 5.18 20.90
CA GLU A 12 7.74 6.50 20.73
C GLU A 12 6.92 7.60 21.40
N GLU A 13 5.60 7.60 21.24
CA GLU A 13 4.69 8.59 21.85
C GLU A 13 4.71 8.53 23.37
N ILE A 14 4.74 7.32 23.95
CA ILE A 14 4.92 7.14 25.39
C ILE A 14 6.27 7.72 25.84
N VAL A 15 7.37 7.42 25.15
CA VAL A 15 8.68 7.97 25.54
C VAL A 15 8.70 9.49 25.45
N LYS A 16 8.04 10.10 24.45
CA LYS A 16 7.90 11.56 24.33
C LYS A 16 7.10 12.16 25.46
N SER A 17 5.92 11.61 25.77
CA SER A 17 5.06 12.16 26.83
C SER A 17 5.76 12.18 28.18
N TYR A 18 6.67 11.24 28.45
CA TYR A 18 7.50 11.28 29.64
C TYR A 18 8.63 12.31 29.55
N LEU A 19 9.29 12.48 28.40
CA LEU A 19 10.36 13.48 28.23
C LEU A 19 9.87 14.92 28.43
N ASP A 20 8.62 15.19 28.09
CA ASP A 20 7.96 16.50 28.24
C ASP A 20 7.60 16.82 29.71
N MET A 21 7.71 15.85 30.64
CA MET A 21 7.49 16.08 32.06
C MET A 21 8.70 16.78 32.72
N GLU A 22 8.45 17.81 33.53
CA GLU A 22 9.50 18.56 34.23
C GLU A 22 10.27 17.74 35.29
N ARG A 23 9.66 16.68 35.84
CA ARG A 23 10.18 15.93 37.01
C ARG A 23 11.17 14.80 36.67
N LEU A 24 11.96 14.92 35.61
CA LEU A 24 12.91 13.89 35.19
C LEU A 24 14.35 14.16 35.62
N CYS A 25 14.99 13.19 36.28
CA CYS A 25 16.42 13.29 36.57
C CYS A 25 17.27 13.18 35.28
N GLY A 26 18.48 13.76 35.30
CA GLY A 26 19.37 13.79 34.13
C GLY A 26 19.67 12.41 33.54
N GLN A 27 19.80 11.38 34.38
CA GLN A 27 20.03 10.01 33.92
C GLN A 27 18.81 9.42 33.17
N CYS A 28 17.60 9.62 33.69
CA CYS A 28 16.39 9.17 33.00
C CYS A 28 16.17 9.95 31.71
N ARG A 29 16.40 11.27 31.73
CA ARG A 29 16.28 12.13 30.54
C ARG A 29 17.27 11.72 29.44
N SER A 30 18.51 11.43 29.81
CA SER A 30 19.54 10.93 28.87
C SER A 30 19.16 9.58 28.24
N ASN A 31 18.73 8.60 29.06
CA ASN A 31 18.35 7.28 28.55
C ASN A 31 17.07 7.32 27.72
N LEU A 32 16.05 8.10 28.10
CA LEU A 32 14.84 8.28 27.29
C LEU A 32 15.12 8.99 25.98
N ASN A 33 15.99 10.01 25.95
CA ASN A 33 16.43 10.62 24.70
C ASN A 33 17.13 9.62 23.77
N ARG A 34 17.95 8.71 24.31
CA ARG A 34 18.56 7.61 23.54
C ARG A 34 17.51 6.62 23.04
N ALA A 35 16.57 6.21 23.88
CA ALA A 35 15.47 5.34 23.49
C ALA A 35 14.61 5.97 22.38
N LEU A 36 14.31 7.27 22.49
CA LEU A 36 13.58 8.04 21.49
C LEU A 36 14.31 8.06 20.14
N LYS A 37 15.63 8.26 20.14
CA LYS A 37 16.46 8.19 18.93
C LYS A 37 16.38 6.82 18.26
N LEU A 38 16.45 5.73 19.03
CA LEU A 38 16.32 4.37 18.48
C LEU A 38 14.92 4.11 17.94
N LEU A 39 13.86 4.46 18.69
CA LEU A 39 12.47 4.32 18.25
C LEU A 39 12.21 5.10 16.94
N SER A 40 12.70 6.34 16.85
CA SER A 40 12.63 7.15 15.63
C SER A 40 13.44 6.55 14.47
N ALA A 41 14.60 5.95 14.75
CA ALA A 41 15.38 5.23 13.75
C ALA A 41 14.64 3.98 13.23
N ILE A 42 13.95 3.23 14.09
CA ILE A 42 13.10 2.09 13.71
C ILE A 42 11.91 2.59 12.87
N ARG A 43 11.22 3.65 13.31
CA ARG A 43 10.08 4.26 12.59
C ARG A 43 10.44 4.80 11.21
N SER A 44 11.71 5.19 11.03
CA SER A 44 12.24 5.66 9.73
C SER A 44 12.97 4.56 8.94
N GLY A 45 12.98 3.31 9.42
CA GLY A 45 13.61 2.17 8.72
C GLY A 45 15.14 2.26 8.61
N ARG A 46 15.77 3.06 9.47
CA ARG A 46 17.24 3.27 9.52
C ARG A 46 17.93 2.39 10.56
N ALA A 47 17.17 1.75 11.44
CA ALA A 47 17.67 0.87 12.48
C ALA A 47 18.14 -0.50 11.94
N ARG A 48 18.95 -1.19 12.74
CA ARG A 48 19.42 -2.57 12.57
C ARG A 48 18.87 -3.44 13.71
N LEU A 49 18.93 -4.76 13.58
CA LEU A 49 18.41 -5.67 14.62
C LEU A 49 19.11 -5.45 15.98
N GLY A 50 20.41 -5.15 15.99
CA GLY A 50 21.14 -4.81 17.22
C GLY A 50 20.63 -3.53 17.91
N ASP A 51 19.99 -2.62 17.18
CA ASP A 51 19.38 -1.42 17.78
C ASP A 51 18.15 -1.77 18.62
N LEU A 52 17.43 -2.84 18.28
CA LEU A 52 16.31 -3.35 19.08
C LEU A 52 16.80 -3.95 20.40
N GLU A 53 17.92 -4.67 20.38
CA GLU A 53 18.59 -5.18 21.59
C GLU A 53 19.14 -4.04 22.45
N GLY A 54 19.70 -3.00 21.80
CA GLY A 54 20.13 -1.77 22.45
C GLY A 54 18.96 -1.04 23.13
N LEU A 55 17.80 -0.96 22.46
CA LEU A 55 16.59 -0.38 23.03
C LEU A 55 16.12 -1.17 24.26
N LEU A 56 16.04 -2.50 24.17
CA LEU A 56 15.68 -3.36 25.30
C LEU A 56 16.63 -3.16 26.49
N THR A 57 17.93 -3.06 26.23
CA THR A 57 18.95 -2.80 27.24
C THR A 57 18.75 -1.44 27.92
N LEU A 58 18.46 -0.39 27.14
CA LEU A 58 18.21 0.96 27.67
C LEU A 58 16.95 1.01 28.53
N ILE A 59 15.85 0.37 28.08
CA ILE A 59 14.60 0.31 28.83
C ILE A 59 14.77 -0.49 30.12
N ASN A 60 15.51 -1.60 30.09
CA ASN A 60 15.79 -2.37 31.31
C ASN A 60 16.65 -1.57 32.32
N ARG A 61 17.65 -0.82 31.83
CA ARG A 61 18.44 0.09 32.67
C ARG A 61 17.58 1.19 33.30
N LEU A 62 16.61 1.73 32.57
CA LEU A 62 15.63 2.70 33.10
C LEU A 62 14.81 2.09 34.24
N HIS A 63 14.41 0.82 34.12
CA HIS A 63 13.67 0.12 35.17
C HIS A 63 14.50 -0.07 36.45
N LEU A 64 15.76 -0.51 36.31
CA LEU A 64 16.61 -0.89 37.44
C LEU A 64 17.31 0.30 38.12
N SER A 65 17.72 1.30 37.35
CA SER A 65 18.63 2.37 37.81
C SER A 65 17.95 3.74 37.97
N CYS A 66 16.62 3.80 37.88
CA CYS A 66 15.89 5.06 38.00
C CYS A 66 15.77 5.55 39.45
N HIS A 67 16.20 6.79 39.67
CA HIS A 67 16.16 7.49 40.97
C HIS A 67 14.93 8.40 41.13
N CYS A 68 14.37 8.95 40.04
CA CYS A 68 13.22 9.88 40.11
C CYS A 68 11.85 9.19 40.08
N GLY A 69 11.79 7.86 40.16
CA GLY A 69 10.57 7.05 40.03
C GLY A 69 9.94 6.99 38.62
N GLN A 70 10.14 8.00 37.76
CA GLN A 70 9.52 8.06 36.43
C GLN A 70 10.02 6.97 35.47
N GLY A 71 11.32 6.67 35.49
CA GLY A 71 11.91 5.56 34.73
C GLY A 71 11.28 4.20 35.09
N LYS A 72 10.86 4.01 36.36
CA LYS A 72 10.17 2.79 36.82
C LYS A 72 8.73 2.68 36.32
N ARG A 73 8.12 3.78 35.88
CA ARG A 73 6.75 3.82 35.31
C ARG A 73 6.76 3.60 33.80
N VAL A 74 7.59 4.36 33.09
CA VAL A 74 7.68 4.29 31.62
C VAL A 74 8.27 2.96 31.12
N ALA A 75 9.24 2.39 31.85
CA ALA A 75 9.94 1.20 31.36
C ALA A 75 9.02 -0.03 31.25
N PRO A 76 8.15 -0.37 32.23
CA PRO A 76 7.17 -1.44 32.08
C PRO A 76 6.23 -1.26 30.87
N GLU A 77 5.73 -0.05 30.62
CA GLU A 77 4.82 0.22 29.49
C GLU A 77 5.51 -0.03 28.15
N VAL A 78 6.72 0.50 27.97
CA VAL A 78 7.50 0.28 26.74
C VAL A 78 7.94 -1.18 26.61
N MET A 79 8.30 -1.85 27.72
CA MET A 79 8.63 -3.29 27.70
C MET A 79 7.44 -4.16 27.31
N ALA A 80 6.23 -3.85 27.80
CA ALA A 80 5.02 -4.59 27.44
C ALA A 80 4.79 -4.53 25.92
N ILE A 81 4.86 -3.33 25.33
CA ILE A 81 4.73 -3.13 23.89
C ILE A 81 5.81 -3.92 23.13
N LEU A 82 7.07 -3.85 23.56
CA LEU A 82 8.19 -4.55 22.91
C LEU A 82 8.06 -6.07 22.98
N ARG A 83 7.53 -6.63 24.07
CA ARG A 83 7.33 -8.08 24.24
C ARG A 83 6.13 -8.59 23.45
N GLU A 84 4.99 -7.92 23.59
CA GLU A 84 3.73 -8.32 22.95
C GLU A 84 3.73 -8.10 21.44
N ASN A 85 4.47 -7.08 20.96
CA ASN A 85 4.47 -6.68 19.55
C ASN A 85 5.87 -6.72 18.94
N ARG A 86 6.76 -7.60 19.44
CA ARG A 86 8.14 -7.72 18.96
C ARG A 86 8.22 -7.84 17.44
N ASP A 87 7.30 -8.62 16.86
CA ASP A 87 7.20 -8.85 15.43
C ASP A 87 7.07 -7.56 14.62
N ASP A 88 6.31 -6.57 15.11
CA ASP A 88 6.15 -5.28 14.43
C ASP A 88 7.50 -4.55 14.35
N PHE A 89 8.29 -4.56 15.44
CA PHE A 89 9.61 -3.94 15.46
C PHE A 89 10.57 -4.64 14.48
N VAL A 90 10.54 -5.98 14.43
CA VAL A 90 11.34 -6.76 13.48
C VAL A 90 10.98 -6.40 12.04
N VAL A 91 9.69 -6.32 11.70
CA VAL A 91 9.24 -5.96 10.34
C VAL A 91 9.65 -4.53 9.96
N HIS A 92 9.63 -3.58 10.90
CA HIS A 92 10.12 -2.21 10.64
C HIS A 92 11.62 -2.19 10.32
N ILE A 93 12.40 -3.11 10.90
CA ILE A 93 13.86 -3.17 10.75
C ILE A 93 14.25 -3.98 9.51
N GLU A 94 13.74 -5.21 9.39
CA GLU A 94 14.13 -6.16 8.34
C GLU A 94 13.49 -5.80 6.99
N ASN A 95 12.19 -5.52 6.99
CA ASN A 95 11.44 -5.23 5.76
C ASN A 95 11.36 -3.74 5.44
N ARG A 96 11.57 -2.86 6.43
CA ARG A 96 11.29 -1.41 6.33
C ARG A 96 9.85 -1.12 5.94
N VAL A 97 8.94 -1.90 6.52
CA VAL A 97 7.49 -1.76 6.33
C VAL A 97 6.85 -1.53 7.68
N CYS A 98 5.85 -0.66 7.71
CA CYS A 98 4.97 -0.54 8.86
C CYS A 98 3.69 -1.36 8.61
N PRO A 99 3.44 -2.45 9.36
CA PRO A 99 2.23 -3.26 9.18
C PRO A 99 0.91 -2.47 9.31
N ALA A 100 0.92 -1.41 10.13
CA ALA A 100 -0.23 -0.51 10.33
C ALA A 100 -0.26 0.66 9.33
N SER A 101 0.75 0.81 8.47
CA SER A 101 0.88 1.92 7.49
C SER A 101 0.85 3.34 8.05
N GLU A 102 1.05 3.52 9.37
CA GLU A 102 1.07 4.85 10.00
C GLU A 102 2.41 5.58 9.86
N CYS A 103 3.50 4.83 9.67
CA CYS A 103 4.83 5.41 9.52
C CYS A 103 5.04 5.85 8.07
N SER A 104 4.92 7.16 7.79
CA SER A 104 4.96 7.75 6.44
C SER A 104 6.13 7.26 5.56
N GLN A 105 7.31 7.07 6.15
CA GLN A 105 8.53 6.63 5.46
C GLN A 105 8.51 5.13 5.08
N LEU A 106 7.68 4.32 5.74
CA LEU A 106 7.63 2.86 5.61
C LEU A 106 6.35 2.36 4.93
N VAL A 107 5.56 3.27 4.37
CA VAL A 107 4.39 2.93 3.56
C VAL A 107 4.86 2.32 2.24
N LEU A 108 4.29 1.18 1.85
CA LEU A 108 4.56 0.52 0.58
C LEU A 108 3.77 1.20 -0.55
N ALA A 109 4.32 1.18 -1.76
CA ALA A 109 3.55 1.50 -2.94
C ALA A 109 2.40 0.47 -3.12
N PRO A 110 1.19 0.89 -3.53
CA PRO A 110 0.05 -0.01 -3.70
C PRO A 110 0.35 -1.22 -4.62
N CYS A 111 1.08 -0.98 -5.71
CA CYS A 111 1.49 -2.02 -6.65
C CYS A 111 2.38 -3.10 -6.00
N GLN A 112 3.30 -2.71 -5.12
CA GLN A 112 4.16 -3.63 -4.38
C GLN A 112 3.40 -4.34 -3.25
N ALA A 113 2.54 -3.63 -2.52
CA ALA A 113 1.74 -4.18 -1.43
C ALA A 113 0.78 -5.28 -1.93
N THR A 114 0.20 -5.10 -3.11
CA THR A 114 -0.74 -6.05 -3.73
C THR A 114 -0.04 -7.22 -4.44
N CYS A 115 1.24 -7.08 -4.80
CA CYS A 115 1.97 -8.17 -5.44
C CYS A 115 2.19 -9.33 -4.44
N PRO A 116 1.70 -10.56 -4.72
CA PRO A 116 1.86 -11.68 -3.78
C PRO A 116 3.32 -12.01 -3.41
N ALA A 117 4.25 -11.80 -4.35
CA ALA A 117 5.68 -12.01 -4.11
C ALA A 117 6.41 -10.78 -3.53
N GLY A 118 5.72 -9.64 -3.41
CA GLY A 118 6.25 -8.40 -2.85
C GLY A 118 7.32 -7.72 -3.71
N ILE A 119 7.26 -7.90 -5.04
CA ILE A 119 8.27 -7.37 -5.98
C ILE A 119 8.39 -5.85 -5.83
N ASP A 120 9.61 -5.34 -5.78
CA ASP A 120 9.91 -3.91 -5.72
C ASP A 120 9.67 -3.17 -7.06
N ILE A 121 8.39 -3.02 -7.37
CA ILE A 121 7.89 -2.45 -8.63
C ILE A 121 8.37 -1.03 -8.89
N PRO A 122 8.24 -0.07 -7.96
CA PRO A 122 8.59 1.32 -8.24
C PRO A 122 10.06 1.49 -8.65
N ASN A 123 10.97 0.74 -8.00
CA ASN A 123 12.38 0.83 -8.32
C ASN A 123 12.74 0.17 -9.65
N TYR A 124 12.22 -1.02 -9.98
CA TYR A 124 12.55 -1.62 -11.28
C TYR A 124 11.91 -0.87 -12.44
N VAL A 125 10.70 -0.31 -12.27
CA VAL A 125 10.09 0.58 -13.27
C VAL A 125 10.97 1.79 -13.50
N ALA A 126 11.52 2.38 -12.42
CA ALA A 126 12.46 3.48 -12.52
C ALA A 126 13.75 3.10 -13.28
N LEU A 127 14.31 1.93 -12.99
CA LEU A 127 15.51 1.42 -13.68
C LEU A 127 15.24 1.13 -15.17
N VAL A 128 14.08 0.59 -15.51
CA VAL A 128 13.65 0.37 -16.91
C VAL A 128 13.53 1.69 -17.66
N GLY A 129 12.94 2.72 -17.03
CA GLY A 129 12.81 4.05 -17.65
C GLY A 129 14.16 4.72 -17.93
N GLU A 130 15.18 4.41 -17.14
CA GLU A 130 16.56 4.90 -17.33
C GLU A 130 17.41 3.97 -18.22
N GLY A 131 16.80 2.97 -18.87
CA GLY A 131 17.51 2.01 -19.74
C GLY A 131 18.44 1.02 -19.01
N ARG A 132 18.37 0.95 -17.67
CA ARG A 132 19.21 0.10 -16.80
C ARG A 132 18.62 -1.29 -16.63
N TYR A 133 18.38 -1.99 -17.74
CA TYR A 133 17.63 -3.26 -17.77
C TYR A 133 18.28 -4.39 -16.95
N ALA A 134 19.62 -4.51 -16.95
CA ALA A 134 20.32 -5.54 -16.18
C ALA A 134 20.11 -5.37 -14.66
N GLU A 135 20.15 -4.13 -14.18
CA GLU A 135 19.91 -3.81 -12.77
C GLU A 135 18.43 -3.97 -12.41
N ALA A 136 17.52 -3.60 -13.31
CA ALA A 136 16.09 -3.84 -13.15
C ALA A 136 15.81 -5.35 -13.02
N LEU A 137 16.37 -6.18 -13.89
CA LEU A 137 16.22 -7.63 -13.84
C LEU A 137 16.81 -8.21 -12.55
N GLN A 138 18.01 -7.77 -12.15
CA GLN A 138 18.63 -8.20 -10.90
C GLN A 138 17.73 -7.89 -9.69
N LEU A 139 17.14 -6.69 -9.66
CA LEU A 139 16.22 -6.31 -8.60
C LEU A 139 14.96 -7.18 -8.58
N ILE A 140 14.39 -7.50 -9.75
CA ILE A 140 13.23 -8.40 -9.85
C ILE A 140 13.60 -9.81 -9.35
N LEU A 141 14.80 -10.30 -9.69
CA LEU A 141 15.32 -11.61 -9.29
C LEU A 141 15.54 -11.74 -7.77
N GLU A 142 15.59 -10.63 -7.03
CA GLU A 142 15.58 -10.67 -5.57
C GLU A 142 14.27 -11.19 -5.00
N ASP A 143 13.16 -11.03 -5.73
CA ASP A 143 11.83 -11.38 -5.25
C ASP A 143 11.17 -12.54 -5.99
N VAL A 144 11.56 -12.81 -7.25
CA VAL A 144 11.00 -13.92 -8.05
C VAL A 144 12.05 -14.57 -8.98
N PRO A 145 12.01 -15.90 -9.16
CA PRO A 145 12.94 -16.62 -10.06
C PRO A 145 12.61 -16.53 -11.56
N LEU A 146 11.34 -16.23 -11.89
CA LEU A 146 10.78 -16.38 -13.24
C LEU A 146 10.23 -15.05 -13.82
N PRO A 147 11.05 -13.98 -13.91
CA PRO A 147 10.60 -12.68 -14.43
C PRO A 147 10.08 -12.74 -15.88
N GLY A 148 10.70 -13.54 -16.75
CA GLY A 148 10.34 -13.65 -18.16
C GLY A 148 8.98 -14.30 -18.38
N VAL A 149 8.71 -15.39 -17.65
CA VAL A 149 7.38 -16.02 -17.57
C VAL A 149 6.37 -15.02 -17.01
N LEU A 150 6.67 -14.40 -15.86
CA LEU A 150 5.75 -13.46 -15.22
C LEU A 150 5.50 -12.20 -16.05
N GLY A 151 6.38 -11.82 -16.97
CA GLY A 151 6.17 -10.73 -17.93
C GLY A 151 5.13 -11.05 -19.01
N ARG A 152 4.71 -12.31 -19.12
CA ARG A 152 3.81 -12.80 -20.17
C ARG A 152 2.47 -13.28 -19.62
N ILE A 153 2.47 -13.97 -18.47
CA ILE A 153 1.28 -14.69 -17.98
C ILE A 153 0.72 -14.15 -16.66
N CYS A 154 1.35 -13.14 -16.06
CA CYS A 154 0.94 -12.66 -14.74
C CYS A 154 -0.38 -11.91 -14.85
N GLU A 155 -1.33 -12.18 -13.94
CA GLU A 155 -2.62 -11.47 -13.85
C GLU A 155 -2.53 -10.02 -13.31
N HIS A 156 -1.29 -9.51 -13.22
CA HIS A 156 -0.92 -8.13 -12.86
C HIS A 156 -1.85 -7.44 -11.83
N PRO A 157 -2.07 -8.02 -10.63
CA PRO A 157 -2.90 -7.38 -9.60
C PRO A 157 -2.29 -6.04 -9.13
N CYS A 158 -0.98 -5.86 -9.36
CA CYS A 158 -0.27 -4.61 -9.16
C CYS A 158 -0.73 -3.46 -10.06
N GLU A 159 -1.22 -3.75 -11.27
CA GLU A 159 -1.74 -2.74 -12.20
C GLU A 159 -3.15 -2.32 -11.80
N ARG A 160 -3.99 -3.27 -11.36
CA ARG A 160 -5.33 -2.98 -10.82
C ARG A 160 -5.28 -2.06 -9.60
N ALA A 161 -4.25 -2.21 -8.76
CA ALA A 161 -4.03 -1.37 -7.59
C ALA A 161 -3.22 -0.09 -7.89
N CYS A 162 -2.87 0.17 -9.15
CA CYS A 162 -2.01 1.30 -9.50
C CYS A 162 -2.79 2.62 -9.38
N ARG A 163 -2.33 3.51 -8.48
CA ARG A 163 -2.92 4.85 -8.29
C ARG A 163 -2.97 5.69 -9.56
N ARG A 164 -2.12 5.39 -10.56
CA ARG A 164 -2.17 6.08 -11.86
C ARG A 164 -3.52 5.87 -12.58
N GLY A 165 -4.24 4.79 -12.28
CA GLY A 165 -5.61 4.58 -12.78
C GLY A 165 -6.64 5.63 -12.31
N GLU A 166 -6.36 6.37 -11.23
CA GLU A 166 -7.19 7.51 -10.79
C GLU A 166 -6.90 8.79 -11.60
N VAL A 167 -5.84 8.79 -12.41
CA VAL A 167 -5.42 9.92 -13.25
C VAL A 167 -5.79 9.69 -14.70
N ASP A 168 -5.35 8.56 -15.26
CA ASP A 168 -5.65 8.14 -16.62
C ASP A 168 -5.82 6.61 -16.72
N ALA A 169 -4.72 5.86 -16.82
CA ALA A 169 -4.67 4.42 -16.93
C ALA A 169 -3.50 3.87 -16.10
N PRO A 170 -3.60 2.67 -15.53
CA PRO A 170 -2.47 2.03 -14.85
C PRO A 170 -1.17 2.02 -15.67
N VAL A 171 -0.04 2.00 -14.97
CA VAL A 171 1.26 1.77 -15.61
C VAL A 171 1.33 0.31 -16.07
N SER A 172 1.81 0.03 -17.29
CA SER A 172 2.02 -1.31 -17.86
C SER A 172 3.22 -2.04 -17.23
N ILE A 173 3.13 -2.27 -15.92
CA ILE A 173 4.14 -2.89 -15.06
C ILE A 173 4.60 -4.25 -15.60
N CYS A 174 3.67 -5.08 -16.07
CA CYS A 174 3.94 -6.42 -16.60
C CYS A 174 4.78 -6.35 -17.88
N ALA A 175 4.43 -5.44 -18.79
CA ALA A 175 5.13 -5.22 -20.05
C ALA A 175 6.56 -4.67 -19.83
N LEU A 176 6.73 -3.73 -18.88
CA LEU A 176 8.06 -3.20 -18.51
C LEU A 176 8.97 -4.30 -17.93
N LYS A 177 8.42 -5.20 -17.11
CA LYS A 177 9.12 -6.37 -16.58
C LYS A 177 9.51 -7.35 -17.69
N ARG A 178 8.63 -7.60 -18.66
CA ARG A 178 8.95 -8.39 -19.86
C ARG A 178 10.12 -7.78 -20.62
N LEU A 179 10.07 -6.48 -20.91
CA LEU A 179 11.15 -5.79 -21.61
C LEU A 179 12.49 -5.91 -20.86
N ALA A 180 12.50 -5.70 -19.54
CA ALA A 180 13.71 -5.84 -18.73
C ALA A 180 14.34 -7.23 -18.90
N TYR A 181 13.52 -8.28 -18.90
CA TYR A 181 13.98 -9.64 -19.11
C TYR A 181 14.45 -9.90 -20.55
N ASP A 182 13.61 -9.59 -21.54
CA ASP A 182 13.89 -9.86 -22.96
C ASP A 182 15.17 -9.14 -23.41
N ARG A 183 15.36 -7.87 -23.00
CA ARG A 183 16.54 -7.10 -23.38
C ARG A 183 17.83 -7.65 -22.77
N VAL A 184 17.77 -8.09 -21.52
CA VAL A 184 18.93 -8.70 -20.87
C VAL A 184 19.24 -10.05 -21.49
N ARG A 185 18.23 -10.83 -21.86
CA ARG A 185 18.39 -12.11 -22.58
C ARG A 185 19.11 -11.91 -23.92
N GLU A 186 18.73 -10.90 -24.70
CA GLU A 186 19.41 -10.54 -25.95
C GLU A 186 20.88 -10.13 -25.73
N LEU A 187 21.15 -9.35 -24.67
CA LEU A 187 22.48 -8.89 -24.31
C LEU A 187 23.36 -10.00 -23.69
N ARG A 188 22.76 -11.05 -23.12
CA ARG A 188 23.47 -12.16 -22.46
C ARG A 188 24.34 -12.97 -23.41
N ASN A 189 23.99 -12.98 -24.70
CA ASN A 189 24.86 -13.52 -25.76
C ASN A 189 26.19 -12.73 -25.92
N LYS A 190 26.35 -11.59 -25.23
CA LYS A 190 27.51 -10.71 -25.30
C LYS A 190 28.20 -10.46 -23.94
N ILE A 191 27.52 -10.68 -22.81
CA ILE A 191 28.06 -10.39 -21.46
C ILE A 191 27.55 -11.42 -20.43
N ASN A 192 28.46 -11.98 -19.63
CA ASN A 192 28.14 -12.93 -18.56
C ASN A 192 27.58 -12.19 -17.31
N LEU A 193 26.36 -11.66 -17.42
CA LEU A 193 25.79 -10.69 -16.46
C LEU A 193 25.33 -11.30 -15.11
N PHE A 194 25.26 -12.63 -14.97
CA PHE A 194 24.70 -13.25 -13.77
C PHE A 194 25.43 -14.55 -13.43
N SER A 195 26.70 -14.45 -13.06
CA SER A 195 27.35 -15.54 -12.33
C SER A 195 26.79 -15.57 -10.90
N PRO A 196 26.25 -16.70 -10.42
CA PRO A 196 25.86 -16.84 -9.03
C PRO A 196 27.03 -16.44 -8.14
N ARG A 197 26.81 -15.56 -7.16
CA ARG A 197 27.85 -15.29 -6.17
C ARG A 197 28.17 -16.62 -5.46
N PRO A 198 29.44 -16.95 -5.22
CA PRO A 198 29.80 -18.12 -4.45
C PRO A 198 29.10 -18.06 -3.09
N VAL A 199 28.23 -19.03 -2.80
CA VAL A 199 27.57 -19.16 -1.50
C VAL A 199 28.25 -20.28 -0.74
N ARG A 200 28.57 -20.05 0.53
CA ARG A 200 29.08 -21.10 1.41
C ARG A 200 28.04 -22.22 1.49
N LYS A 201 28.42 -23.43 1.08
CA LYS A 201 27.54 -24.59 1.14
C LYS A 201 27.22 -24.93 2.59
N SER A 202 25.95 -25.18 2.89
CA SER A 202 25.50 -25.55 4.24
C SER A 202 25.79 -27.02 4.58
N GLY A 203 26.07 -27.85 3.58
CA GLY A 203 26.19 -29.30 3.71
C GLY A 203 24.86 -30.04 3.81
N LYS A 204 23.74 -29.34 3.99
CA LYS A 204 22.39 -29.94 4.09
C LYS A 204 21.72 -30.05 2.72
N LYS A 205 20.95 -31.12 2.53
CA LYS A 205 20.19 -31.41 1.31
C LYS A 205 18.69 -31.20 1.55
N VAL A 206 17.98 -30.66 0.55
CA VAL A 206 16.53 -30.45 0.58
C VAL A 206 15.89 -31.06 -0.68
N ALA A 207 14.81 -31.81 -0.51
CA ALA A 207 14.01 -32.35 -1.60
C ALA A 207 12.82 -31.44 -1.93
N VAL A 208 12.57 -31.23 -3.21
CA VAL A 208 11.43 -30.45 -3.72
C VAL A 208 10.63 -31.34 -4.65
N VAL A 209 9.35 -31.57 -4.36
CA VAL A 209 8.47 -32.43 -5.16
C VAL A 209 7.63 -31.55 -6.09
N GLY A 210 7.86 -31.68 -7.39
CA GLY A 210 7.23 -30.90 -8.47
C GLY A 210 8.07 -29.70 -8.91
N SER A 211 8.24 -29.55 -10.23
CA SER A 211 8.97 -28.44 -10.87
C SER A 211 8.05 -27.31 -11.37
N GLY A 212 6.85 -27.18 -10.80
CA GLY A 212 5.97 -26.04 -11.05
C GLY A 212 6.50 -24.72 -10.47
N PRO A 213 5.77 -23.60 -10.63
CA PRO A 213 6.20 -22.28 -10.15
C PRO A 213 6.58 -22.24 -8.66
N ALA A 214 5.85 -22.96 -7.81
CA ALA A 214 6.13 -23.05 -6.38
C ALA A 214 7.43 -23.81 -6.08
N GLY A 215 7.64 -24.96 -6.73
CA GLY A 215 8.84 -25.78 -6.56
C GLY A 215 10.10 -25.08 -7.07
N LEU A 216 10.04 -24.50 -8.26
CA LEU A 216 11.15 -23.71 -8.84
C LEU A 216 11.51 -22.51 -7.96
N SER A 217 10.52 -21.81 -7.39
CA SER A 217 10.75 -20.72 -6.45
C SER A 217 11.39 -21.19 -5.14
N CYS A 218 10.88 -22.26 -4.54
CA CYS A 218 11.45 -22.83 -3.33
C CYS A 218 12.92 -23.23 -3.55
N ALA A 219 13.20 -23.96 -4.63
CA ALA A 219 14.54 -24.40 -4.98
C ALA A 219 15.50 -23.23 -5.25
N TYR A 220 15.06 -22.22 -6.00
CA TYR A 220 15.85 -21.02 -6.29
C TYR A 220 16.29 -20.31 -4.99
N PHE A 221 15.36 -20.06 -4.08
CA PHE A 221 15.65 -19.34 -2.84
C PHE A 221 16.45 -20.16 -1.82
N LEU A 222 16.35 -21.48 -1.83
CA LEU A 222 17.18 -22.37 -1.03
C LEU A 222 18.60 -22.49 -1.59
N ALA A 223 18.75 -22.62 -2.91
CA ALA A 223 20.05 -22.67 -3.57
C ALA A 223 20.86 -21.39 -3.34
N ARG A 224 20.21 -20.21 -3.41
CA ARG A 224 20.83 -18.92 -3.06
C ARG A 224 21.30 -18.81 -1.60
N ARG A 225 20.79 -19.66 -0.71
CA ARG A 225 21.22 -19.76 0.70
C ARG A 225 22.29 -20.84 0.93
N GLY A 226 22.71 -21.55 -0.11
CA GLY A 226 23.81 -22.52 -0.04
C GLY A 226 23.37 -23.96 0.23
N TYR A 227 22.06 -24.26 0.23
CA TYR A 227 21.57 -25.63 0.32
C TYR A 227 21.76 -26.39 -1.00
N SER A 228 21.95 -27.71 -0.92
CA SER A 228 21.89 -28.58 -2.09
C SER A 228 20.44 -28.99 -2.29
N VAL A 229 19.87 -28.70 -3.46
CA VAL A 229 18.44 -28.91 -3.72
C VAL A 229 18.26 -29.85 -4.90
N THR A 230 17.42 -30.87 -4.72
CA THR A 230 17.01 -31.80 -5.78
C THR A 230 15.50 -31.68 -5.98
N ILE A 231 15.07 -31.36 -7.20
CA ILE A 231 13.67 -31.33 -7.61
C ILE A 231 13.33 -32.69 -8.22
N PHE A 232 12.26 -33.33 -7.73
CA PHE A 232 11.67 -34.55 -8.28
C PHE A 232 10.44 -34.16 -9.10
N GLU A 233 10.51 -34.33 -10.42
CA GLU A 233 9.45 -34.00 -11.37
C GLU A 233 8.91 -35.28 -12.01
N ALA A 234 7.59 -35.45 -11.98
CA ALA A 234 6.94 -36.62 -12.55
C ALA A 234 6.95 -36.62 -14.08
N MET A 235 6.95 -35.45 -14.70
CA MET A 235 6.85 -35.28 -16.15
C MET A 235 8.23 -35.29 -16.86
N PRO A 236 8.26 -35.51 -18.19
CA PRO A 236 9.51 -35.56 -18.97
C PRO A 236 10.22 -34.21 -19.13
N GLU A 237 9.49 -33.09 -19.10
CA GLU A 237 10.03 -31.72 -19.14
C GLU A 237 9.66 -30.94 -17.87
N PRO A 238 10.54 -30.08 -17.34
CA PRO A 238 10.28 -29.29 -16.15
C PRO A 238 9.39 -28.06 -16.42
N GLY A 239 8.83 -27.49 -15.36
CA GLY A 239 8.01 -26.26 -15.40
C GLY A 239 6.56 -26.45 -14.96
N GLY A 240 6.13 -27.70 -14.74
CA GLY A 240 4.76 -28.03 -14.33
C GLY A 240 3.69 -27.37 -15.21
N MET A 241 2.67 -26.77 -14.61
CA MET A 241 1.60 -26.11 -15.38
C MET A 241 2.06 -24.97 -16.30
N LEU A 242 3.26 -24.40 -16.11
CA LEU A 242 3.81 -23.45 -17.07
C LEU A 242 4.13 -24.13 -18.41
N ALA A 243 4.66 -25.35 -18.36
CA ALA A 243 5.02 -26.13 -19.55
C ALA A 243 3.81 -26.88 -20.14
N TYR A 244 2.93 -27.40 -19.30
CA TYR A 244 1.84 -28.28 -19.77
C TYR A 244 0.46 -27.62 -19.79
N GLY A 245 0.23 -26.59 -18.98
CA GLY A 245 -1.07 -25.91 -18.91
C GLY A 245 -1.17 -24.70 -19.82
N ILE A 246 -0.08 -23.94 -20.00
CA ILE A 246 -0.08 -22.67 -20.75
C ILE A 246 0.44 -22.90 -22.17
N PRO A 247 -0.30 -22.52 -23.22
CA PRO A 247 0.12 -22.67 -24.61
C PRO A 247 1.36 -21.83 -25.00
N PRO A 248 2.16 -22.27 -25.99
CA PRO A 248 3.38 -21.55 -26.42
C PRO A 248 3.13 -20.14 -26.94
N TYR A 249 1.97 -19.87 -27.53
CA TYR A 249 1.63 -18.53 -28.03
C TYR A 249 1.50 -17.48 -26.93
N ARG A 250 1.26 -17.92 -25.67
CA ARG A 250 1.30 -17.06 -24.47
C ARG A 250 2.62 -17.14 -23.75
N LEU A 251 3.18 -18.35 -23.64
CA LEU A 251 4.43 -18.61 -22.94
C LEU A 251 5.40 -19.41 -23.82
N PRO A 252 6.29 -18.71 -24.53
CA PRO A 252 7.31 -19.36 -25.34
C PRO A 252 8.17 -20.34 -24.54
N ARG A 253 8.43 -21.52 -25.11
CA ARG A 253 9.13 -22.62 -24.41
C ARG A 253 10.60 -22.30 -24.16
N ASP A 254 11.22 -21.57 -25.08
CA ASP A 254 12.59 -21.08 -24.98
C ASP A 254 12.77 -20.11 -23.79
N VAL A 255 11.78 -19.25 -23.52
CA VAL A 255 11.78 -18.37 -22.34
C VAL A 255 11.75 -19.21 -21.06
N LEU A 256 10.79 -20.13 -20.94
CA LEU A 256 10.69 -21.00 -19.75
C LEU A 256 11.98 -21.82 -19.53
N ARG A 257 12.53 -22.40 -20.59
CA ARG A 257 13.78 -23.18 -20.54
C ARG A 257 14.98 -22.32 -20.13
N ASP A 258 15.11 -21.09 -20.64
CA ASP A 258 16.19 -20.19 -20.22
C ASP A 258 16.10 -19.86 -18.72
N GLU A 259 14.89 -19.63 -18.19
CA GLU A 259 14.73 -19.36 -16.75
C GLU A 259 15.03 -20.57 -15.88
N ILE A 260 14.58 -21.77 -16.28
CA ILE A 260 14.89 -23.01 -15.57
C ILE A 260 16.40 -23.30 -15.62
N ALA A 261 17.06 -23.09 -16.76
CA ALA A 261 18.51 -23.25 -16.90
C ALA A 261 19.27 -22.31 -15.95
N ARG A 262 18.79 -21.08 -15.70
CA ARG A 262 19.38 -20.20 -14.67
C ARG A 262 19.25 -20.77 -13.26
N ILE A 263 18.14 -21.42 -12.95
CA ILE A 263 17.95 -22.06 -11.64
C ILE A 263 18.89 -23.26 -11.52
N GLN A 264 19.03 -24.08 -12.56
CA GLN A 264 19.99 -25.19 -12.60
C GLN A 264 21.44 -24.71 -12.45
N ALA A 265 21.78 -23.57 -13.05
CA ALA A 265 23.11 -22.95 -12.91
C ALA A 265 23.46 -22.53 -11.46
N LEU A 266 22.48 -22.46 -10.55
CA LEU A 266 22.73 -22.29 -9.10
C LEU A 266 23.16 -23.61 -8.41
N GLY A 267 23.18 -24.72 -9.14
CA GLY A 267 23.44 -26.06 -8.63
C GLY A 267 22.19 -26.79 -8.16
N VAL A 268 21.00 -26.42 -8.64
CA VAL A 268 19.76 -27.18 -8.42
C VAL A 268 19.72 -28.35 -9.38
N GLU A 269 19.60 -29.57 -8.85
CA GLU A 269 19.40 -30.78 -9.63
C GLU A 269 17.91 -30.97 -9.93
N ILE A 270 17.55 -31.33 -11.16
CA ILE A 270 16.16 -31.65 -11.54
C ILE A 270 16.13 -33.07 -12.09
N ARG A 271 15.44 -33.97 -11.39
CA ARG A 271 15.21 -35.35 -11.79
C ARG A 271 13.83 -35.46 -12.42
N LEU A 272 13.82 -35.64 -13.73
CA LEU A 272 12.62 -35.80 -14.55
C LEU A 272 12.14 -37.25 -14.48
N ASN A 273 10.90 -37.52 -14.88
CA ASN A 273 10.30 -38.86 -14.86
C ASN A 273 10.41 -39.57 -13.50
N SER A 274 10.38 -38.80 -12.40
CA SER A 274 10.63 -39.25 -11.04
C SER A 274 9.41 -38.96 -10.15
N PRO A 275 8.27 -39.65 -10.35
CA PRO A 275 7.11 -39.48 -9.49
C PRO A 275 7.40 -39.94 -8.06
N VAL A 276 6.96 -39.15 -7.09
CA VAL A 276 7.09 -39.45 -5.65
C VAL A 276 5.85 -40.22 -5.22
N ASN A 277 5.95 -41.55 -5.16
CA ASN A 277 4.93 -42.48 -4.66
C ASN A 277 5.59 -43.80 -4.20
N GLY A 278 4.87 -44.61 -3.42
CA GLY A 278 5.33 -45.95 -3.01
C GLY A 278 6.75 -45.97 -2.40
N GLU A 279 7.66 -46.72 -3.01
CA GLU A 279 9.07 -46.89 -2.59
C GLU A 279 9.92 -45.60 -2.67
N ASN A 280 9.45 -44.58 -3.39
CA ASN A 280 10.05 -43.23 -3.46
C ASN A 280 9.22 -42.21 -2.66
N GLY A 281 8.46 -42.67 -1.66
CA GLY A 281 7.55 -41.84 -0.87
C GLY A 281 8.24 -40.80 0.03
N ILE A 282 7.42 -39.97 0.67
CA ILE A 282 7.88 -38.85 1.50
C ILE A 282 8.73 -39.33 2.69
N ALA A 283 8.39 -40.47 3.31
CA ALA A 283 9.14 -41.03 4.43
C ALA A 283 10.61 -41.28 4.08
N ARG A 284 10.87 -41.93 2.94
CA ARG A 284 12.23 -42.15 2.43
C ARG A 284 12.95 -40.85 2.10
N LEU A 285 12.25 -39.87 1.52
CA LEU A 285 12.84 -38.55 1.27
C LEU A 285 13.27 -37.86 2.58
N LEU A 286 12.58 -38.09 3.70
CA LEU A 286 12.99 -37.56 5.01
C LEU A 286 14.21 -38.28 5.62
N GLU A 287 14.50 -39.52 5.21
CA GLU A 287 15.72 -40.22 5.60
C GLU A 287 16.95 -39.67 4.85
N GLU A 288 16.78 -39.31 3.57
CA GLU A 288 17.87 -38.86 2.71
C GLU A 288 18.07 -37.32 2.71
N TYR A 289 17.02 -36.55 3.01
CA TYR A 289 17.01 -35.08 2.93
C TYR A 289 16.55 -34.47 4.26
N ALA A 290 17.14 -33.33 4.61
CA ALA A 290 16.87 -32.67 5.89
C ALA A 290 15.51 -31.96 5.94
N ALA A 291 14.89 -31.72 4.79
CA ALA A 291 13.55 -31.17 4.64
C ALA A 291 12.96 -31.54 3.27
N VAL A 292 11.62 -31.56 3.18
CA VAL A 292 10.88 -31.83 1.95
C VAL A 292 9.86 -30.71 1.69
N PHE A 293 9.80 -30.21 0.46
CA PHE A 293 8.77 -29.27 0.02
C PHE A 293 7.84 -29.91 -1.03
N LEU A 294 6.53 -29.84 -0.81
CA LEU A 294 5.49 -30.37 -1.69
C LEU A 294 4.89 -29.26 -2.55
N GLY A 295 5.24 -29.23 -3.83
CA GLY A 295 4.78 -28.29 -4.84
C GLY A 295 4.07 -28.96 -6.02
N THR A 296 3.26 -30.00 -5.74
CA THR A 296 2.69 -30.90 -6.76
C THR A 296 1.62 -30.28 -7.65
N GLY A 297 0.96 -29.20 -7.21
CA GLY A 297 -0.02 -28.46 -8.01
C GLY A 297 -1.38 -29.16 -8.18
N ALA A 298 -2.21 -28.66 -9.10
CA ALA A 298 -3.58 -29.14 -9.34
C ALA A 298 -3.77 -29.69 -10.76
N TRP A 299 -3.47 -30.98 -10.97
CA TRP A 299 -3.43 -31.60 -12.30
C TRP A 299 -4.72 -32.27 -12.77
N LYS A 300 -5.74 -32.37 -11.91
CA LYS A 300 -7.02 -33.00 -12.25
C LYS A 300 -8.05 -31.95 -12.65
N GLY A 301 -8.58 -32.02 -13.87
CA GLY A 301 -9.77 -31.26 -14.26
C GLY A 301 -11.06 -31.87 -13.69
N SER A 302 -12.18 -31.17 -13.88
CA SER A 302 -13.49 -31.61 -13.42
C SER A 302 -14.50 -31.54 -14.56
N ILE A 303 -15.23 -32.63 -14.78
CA ILE A 303 -16.35 -32.69 -15.72
C ILE A 303 -17.65 -32.83 -14.92
N PRO A 304 -18.46 -31.77 -14.77
CA PRO A 304 -19.66 -31.77 -13.94
C PRO A 304 -20.85 -32.38 -14.70
N MET A 305 -20.68 -33.58 -15.27
CA MET A 305 -21.73 -34.24 -16.05
C MET A 305 -21.71 -35.75 -15.81
N PRO A 306 -22.79 -36.36 -15.28
CA PRO A 306 -22.79 -37.77 -14.87
C PRO A 306 -22.62 -38.76 -16.04
N ASN A 307 -22.91 -38.33 -17.28
CA ASN A 307 -22.89 -39.18 -18.49
C ASN A 307 -21.77 -38.83 -19.48
N HIS A 308 -20.76 -38.07 -19.07
CA HIS A 308 -19.68 -37.65 -19.99
C HIS A 308 -18.92 -38.81 -20.63
N ASN A 309 -18.77 -39.94 -19.93
CA ASN A 309 -18.05 -41.12 -20.41
C ASN A 309 -18.78 -41.91 -21.51
N LEU A 310 -20.04 -41.59 -21.81
CA LEU A 310 -20.82 -42.26 -22.85
C LEU A 310 -20.44 -41.79 -24.27
N TYR A 311 -19.86 -40.59 -24.38
CA TYR A 311 -19.57 -39.96 -25.65
C TYR A 311 -18.07 -39.74 -25.85
N ASP A 312 -17.59 -40.05 -27.04
CA ASP A 312 -16.26 -39.66 -27.49
C ASP A 312 -16.28 -38.15 -27.82
N GLY A 313 -15.20 -37.43 -27.52
CA GLY A 313 -15.13 -35.97 -27.72
C GLY A 313 -15.54 -35.14 -26.50
N VAL A 314 -15.66 -35.72 -25.31
CA VAL A 314 -15.84 -34.97 -24.05
C VAL A 314 -14.56 -35.04 -23.23
N MET A 315 -14.00 -33.88 -22.84
CA MET A 315 -12.75 -33.81 -22.09
C MET A 315 -12.74 -32.62 -21.12
N ASP A 316 -11.89 -32.65 -20.10
CA ASP A 316 -11.61 -31.46 -19.29
C ASP A 316 -10.50 -30.61 -19.92
N GLY A 317 -10.53 -29.30 -19.65
CA GLY A 317 -9.60 -28.34 -20.23
C GLY A 317 -8.14 -28.54 -19.80
N VAL A 318 -7.89 -29.07 -18.60
CA VAL A 318 -6.52 -29.30 -18.11
C VAL A 318 -5.88 -30.45 -18.89
N THR A 319 -6.62 -31.56 -19.05
CA THR A 319 -6.17 -32.70 -19.85
C THR A 319 -5.99 -32.31 -21.32
N PHE A 320 -6.94 -31.57 -21.90
CA PHE A 320 -6.85 -31.10 -23.28
C PHE A 320 -5.57 -30.28 -23.51
N LEU A 321 -5.34 -29.24 -22.71
CA LEU A 321 -4.15 -28.40 -22.84
C LEU A 321 -2.87 -29.18 -22.57
N ARG A 322 -2.84 -30.07 -21.56
CA ARG A 322 -1.68 -30.92 -21.27
C ARG A 322 -1.30 -31.78 -22.47
N LEU A 323 -2.25 -32.47 -23.08
CA LEU A 323 -2.00 -33.36 -24.22
C LEU A 323 -1.47 -32.59 -25.42
N VAL A 324 -2.08 -31.45 -25.75
CA VAL A 324 -1.62 -30.60 -26.86
C VAL A 324 -0.20 -30.08 -26.58
N ASN A 325 0.04 -29.52 -25.39
CA ASN A 325 1.35 -28.99 -25.04
C ASN A 325 2.43 -30.06 -25.02
N GLN A 326 2.11 -31.27 -24.54
CA GLN A 326 3.03 -32.40 -24.57
C GLN A 326 3.39 -32.80 -26.00
N SER A 327 2.41 -32.93 -26.90
CA SER A 327 2.67 -33.23 -28.32
C SER A 327 3.51 -32.14 -29.00
N LEU A 328 3.29 -30.87 -28.68
CA LEU A 328 4.11 -29.76 -29.16
C LEU A 328 5.56 -29.83 -28.64
N LEU A 329 5.77 -30.31 -27.40
CA LEU A 329 7.11 -30.50 -26.83
C LEU A 329 7.85 -31.67 -27.47
N GLU A 330 7.14 -32.77 -27.76
CA GLU A 330 7.69 -33.99 -28.39
C GLU A 330 8.01 -33.80 -29.88
N GLY A 331 7.43 -32.78 -30.52
CA GLY A 331 7.65 -32.49 -31.95
C GLY A 331 7.09 -33.57 -32.88
N SER A 332 6.09 -34.34 -32.43
CA SER A 332 5.58 -35.54 -33.11
C SER A 332 4.83 -35.27 -34.42
N GLY A 333 4.59 -34.00 -34.78
CA GLY A 333 3.96 -33.57 -36.04
C GLY A 333 2.48 -33.98 -36.20
N ARG A 334 1.96 -34.82 -35.31
CA ARG A 334 0.54 -35.21 -35.22
C ARG A 334 -0.09 -34.56 -33.99
N PRO A 335 -1.27 -33.93 -34.13
CA PRO A 335 -1.96 -33.34 -32.99
C PRO A 335 -2.39 -34.46 -32.03
N ALA A 336 -2.05 -34.34 -30.74
CA ALA A 336 -2.48 -35.28 -29.70
C ALA A 336 -4.00 -35.38 -29.56
N VAL A 337 -4.74 -34.37 -30.02
CA VAL A 337 -6.20 -34.31 -30.01
C VAL A 337 -6.68 -33.85 -31.37
N GLU A 338 -7.44 -34.70 -32.06
CA GLU A 338 -8.03 -34.36 -33.36
C GLU A 338 -9.23 -33.42 -33.19
N VAL A 339 -9.04 -32.14 -33.55
CA VAL A 339 -10.12 -31.13 -33.55
C VAL A 339 -10.38 -30.51 -34.92
N GLY A 340 -9.59 -30.87 -35.94
CA GLY A 340 -9.72 -30.34 -37.30
C GLY A 340 -11.13 -30.53 -37.85
N GLY A 341 -11.74 -29.45 -38.34
CA GLY A 341 -13.08 -29.44 -38.95
C GLY A 341 -14.25 -29.62 -37.97
N LYS A 342 -14.01 -29.77 -36.67
CA LYS A 342 -15.05 -30.00 -35.66
C LYS A 342 -15.66 -28.70 -35.15
N LYS A 343 -16.92 -28.77 -34.68
CA LYS A 343 -17.54 -27.74 -33.83
C LYS A 343 -17.21 -27.99 -32.36
N VAL A 344 -16.47 -27.07 -31.74
CA VAL A 344 -15.97 -27.21 -30.37
C VAL A 344 -16.70 -26.25 -29.44
N VAL A 345 -17.27 -26.78 -28.35
CA VAL A 345 -17.85 -25.97 -27.28
C VAL A 345 -16.99 -26.08 -26.02
N VAL A 346 -16.51 -24.94 -25.53
CA VAL A 346 -15.73 -24.83 -24.29
C VAL A 346 -16.63 -24.28 -23.18
N VAL A 347 -16.70 -24.97 -22.06
CA VAL A 347 -17.51 -24.58 -20.91
C VAL A 347 -16.63 -23.94 -19.84
N GLY A 348 -16.80 -22.65 -19.59
CA GLY A 348 -16.05 -21.94 -18.55
C GLY A 348 -15.76 -20.48 -18.91
N GLY A 349 -15.19 -19.73 -17.96
CA GLY A 349 -14.84 -18.31 -18.19
C GLY A 349 -13.47 -17.89 -17.64
N GLY A 350 -12.66 -18.83 -17.16
CA GLY A 350 -11.30 -18.54 -16.70
C GLY A 350 -10.28 -18.64 -17.83
N ASN A 351 -9.02 -18.31 -17.53
CA ASN A 351 -7.91 -18.37 -18.52
C ASN A 351 -7.76 -19.75 -19.17
N VAL A 352 -8.05 -20.86 -18.46
CA VAL A 352 -8.06 -22.22 -19.03
C VAL A 352 -9.09 -22.37 -20.15
N ALA A 353 -10.28 -21.75 -20.01
CA ALA A 353 -11.32 -21.81 -21.02
C ALA A 353 -10.92 -21.02 -22.28
N ILE A 354 -10.36 -19.82 -22.08
CA ILE A 354 -9.82 -19.00 -23.17
C ILE A 354 -8.69 -19.75 -23.89
N ASP A 355 -7.72 -20.29 -23.15
CA ASP A 355 -6.59 -21.00 -23.73
C ASP A 355 -7.05 -22.26 -24.49
N ALA A 356 -7.99 -23.04 -23.94
CA ALA A 356 -8.52 -24.21 -24.61
C ALA A 356 -9.23 -23.85 -25.93
N ALA A 357 -10.01 -22.77 -25.95
CA ALA A 357 -10.71 -22.31 -27.15
C ALA A 357 -9.73 -21.82 -28.24
N ARG A 358 -8.75 -21.00 -27.84
CA ARG A 358 -7.71 -20.46 -28.74
C ARG A 358 -6.79 -21.55 -29.28
N VAL A 359 -6.47 -22.56 -28.48
CA VAL A 359 -5.75 -23.76 -28.94
C VAL A 359 -6.60 -24.58 -29.91
N ALA A 360 -7.88 -24.83 -29.59
CA ALA A 360 -8.77 -25.58 -30.49
C ALA A 360 -8.89 -24.90 -31.86
N ARG A 361 -8.97 -23.55 -31.88
CA ARG A 361 -8.96 -22.77 -33.12
C ARG A 361 -7.68 -22.99 -33.94
N ARG A 362 -6.50 -22.91 -33.31
CA ARG A 362 -5.18 -23.14 -33.96
C ARG A 362 -4.99 -24.55 -34.48
N LEU A 363 -5.63 -25.53 -33.86
CA LEU A 363 -5.61 -26.93 -34.31
C LEU A 363 -6.62 -27.20 -35.45
N GLY A 364 -7.29 -26.17 -35.98
CA GLY A 364 -8.13 -26.26 -37.16
C GLY A 364 -9.62 -26.52 -36.89
N ALA A 365 -10.12 -26.22 -35.68
CA ALA A 365 -11.56 -26.30 -35.42
C ALA A 365 -12.35 -25.35 -36.35
N HIS A 366 -13.44 -25.87 -36.93
CA HIS A 366 -14.28 -25.12 -37.87
C HIS A 366 -14.97 -23.95 -37.15
N GLU A 367 -15.55 -24.23 -35.99
CA GLU A 367 -16.23 -23.26 -35.13
C GLU A 367 -15.86 -23.54 -33.66
N VAL A 368 -15.57 -22.49 -32.91
CA VAL A 368 -15.27 -22.58 -31.48
C VAL A 368 -16.18 -21.62 -30.73
N ARG A 369 -16.93 -22.16 -29.76
CA ARG A 369 -17.79 -21.39 -28.85
C ARG A 369 -17.31 -21.55 -27.42
N ILE A 370 -17.32 -20.47 -26.66
CA ILE A 370 -17.21 -20.51 -25.21
C ILE A 370 -18.59 -20.23 -24.63
N ILE A 371 -19.12 -21.14 -23.82
CA ILE A 371 -20.31 -20.89 -23.01
C ILE A 371 -19.92 -20.54 -21.58
N TYR A 372 -20.42 -19.41 -21.09
CA TYR A 372 -20.17 -18.94 -19.73
C TYR A 372 -21.47 -18.62 -19.00
N ARG A 373 -21.60 -19.12 -17.77
CA ARG A 373 -22.82 -18.99 -16.97
C ARG A 373 -23.14 -17.57 -16.47
N ARG A 374 -22.22 -16.60 -16.60
CA ARG A 374 -22.42 -15.19 -16.18
C ARG A 374 -22.16 -14.23 -17.33
N SER A 375 -22.19 -12.92 -17.06
CA SER A 375 -21.86 -11.89 -18.04
C SER A 375 -20.35 -11.71 -18.19
N ARG A 376 -19.96 -10.89 -19.17
CA ARG A 376 -18.55 -10.49 -19.40
C ARG A 376 -17.89 -9.87 -18.17
N GLN A 377 -18.62 -9.07 -17.39
CA GLN A 377 -18.08 -8.36 -16.22
C GLN A 377 -17.64 -9.31 -15.09
N GLU A 378 -18.28 -10.47 -14.95
CA GLU A 378 -17.91 -11.46 -13.95
C GLU A 378 -16.95 -12.54 -14.48
N MET A 379 -16.44 -12.42 -15.70
CA MET A 379 -15.54 -13.40 -16.31
C MET A 379 -14.16 -13.35 -15.64
N PRO A 380 -13.64 -14.48 -15.09
CA PRO A 380 -12.35 -14.46 -14.39
C PRO A 380 -11.11 -14.31 -15.28
N ALA A 381 -11.23 -14.56 -16.59
CA ALA A 381 -10.10 -14.42 -17.52
C ALA A 381 -9.65 -12.96 -17.64
N LEU A 382 -8.40 -12.75 -18.07
CA LEU A 382 -7.86 -11.41 -18.33
C LEU A 382 -8.57 -10.77 -19.52
N ASP A 383 -8.85 -9.46 -19.44
CA ASP A 383 -9.60 -8.75 -20.46
C ASP A 383 -8.89 -8.81 -21.82
N GLU A 384 -7.57 -8.68 -21.83
CA GLU A 384 -6.72 -8.76 -23.02
C GLU A 384 -6.80 -10.16 -23.67
N GLU A 385 -6.95 -11.22 -22.87
CA GLU A 385 -7.07 -12.59 -23.36
C GLU A 385 -8.46 -12.85 -23.96
N ILE A 386 -9.50 -12.21 -23.41
CA ILE A 386 -10.86 -12.28 -23.95
C ILE A 386 -10.92 -11.52 -25.29
N GLU A 387 -10.36 -10.32 -25.36
CA GLU A 387 -10.28 -9.54 -26.61
C GLU A 387 -9.49 -10.29 -27.70
N ALA A 388 -8.39 -10.96 -27.32
CA ALA A 388 -7.64 -11.81 -28.24
C ALA A 388 -8.49 -12.97 -28.79
N ALA A 389 -9.30 -13.61 -27.93
CA ALA A 389 -10.16 -14.71 -28.34
C ALA A 389 -11.25 -14.26 -29.33
N GLU A 390 -11.87 -13.11 -29.08
CA GLU A 390 -12.88 -12.52 -29.98
C GLU A 390 -12.30 -12.22 -31.37
N ARG A 391 -11.08 -11.65 -31.42
CA ARG A 391 -10.38 -11.36 -32.69
C ARG A 391 -10.04 -12.61 -33.49
N GLU A 392 -9.75 -13.71 -32.80
CA GLU A 392 -9.50 -15.01 -33.42
C GLU A 392 -10.77 -15.71 -33.95
N GLY A 393 -11.93 -15.06 -33.80
CA GLY A 393 -13.23 -15.55 -34.27
C GLY A 393 -13.91 -16.53 -33.31
N ILE A 394 -13.50 -16.55 -32.03
CA ILE A 394 -14.14 -17.39 -31.01
C ILE A 394 -15.41 -16.69 -30.53
N ILE A 395 -16.51 -17.43 -30.56
CA ILE A 395 -17.83 -16.91 -30.18
C ILE A 395 -18.00 -17.05 -28.66
N LEU A 396 -18.32 -15.95 -27.97
CA LEU A 396 -18.58 -15.92 -26.53
C LEU A 396 -20.08 -15.85 -26.26
N ASP A 397 -20.63 -16.95 -25.78
CA ASP A 397 -22.03 -17.13 -25.44
C ASP A 397 -22.20 -16.99 -23.90
N TYR A 398 -22.63 -15.80 -23.47
CA TYR A 398 -22.83 -15.47 -22.05
C TYR A 398 -24.16 -15.98 -21.50
N LEU A 399 -24.26 -16.00 -20.17
CA LEU A 399 -25.45 -16.38 -19.43
C LEU A 399 -25.99 -17.77 -19.81
N ILE A 400 -25.11 -18.73 -20.12
CA ILE A 400 -25.50 -20.09 -20.51
C ILE A 400 -24.87 -21.13 -19.58
N SER A 401 -25.69 -22.05 -19.09
CA SER A 401 -25.27 -23.17 -18.25
C SER A 401 -25.55 -24.49 -18.97
N PRO A 402 -24.61 -25.44 -19.01
CA PRO A 402 -24.87 -26.76 -19.58
C PRO A 402 -25.73 -27.61 -18.62
N THR A 403 -26.65 -28.39 -19.18
CA THR A 403 -27.56 -29.28 -18.46
C THR A 403 -27.43 -30.75 -18.85
N GLY A 404 -26.94 -31.04 -20.06
CA GLY A 404 -26.87 -32.41 -20.59
C GLY A 404 -25.99 -32.54 -21.83
N LEU A 405 -25.75 -33.78 -22.26
CA LEU A 405 -25.00 -34.14 -23.46
C LEU A 405 -25.82 -35.13 -24.28
N GLY A 406 -25.82 -34.98 -25.60
CA GLY A 406 -26.60 -35.84 -26.49
C GLY A 406 -25.87 -36.18 -27.79
N GLY A 407 -26.22 -37.36 -28.33
CA GLY A 407 -25.59 -37.89 -29.53
C GLY A 407 -26.18 -39.23 -29.95
N SER A 408 -25.60 -39.81 -31.00
CA SER A 408 -25.99 -41.13 -31.51
C SER A 408 -24.88 -42.15 -31.26
N GLY A 409 -25.19 -43.22 -30.53
CA GLY A 409 -24.18 -44.16 -30.06
C GLY A 409 -23.14 -43.48 -29.17
N ARG A 410 -21.85 -43.65 -29.48
CA ARG A 410 -20.74 -42.95 -28.80
C ARG A 410 -20.41 -41.57 -29.39
N ARG A 411 -21.03 -41.17 -30.51
CA ARG A 411 -20.71 -39.91 -31.17
C ARG A 411 -21.50 -38.76 -30.56
N LEU A 412 -20.80 -37.80 -29.97
CA LEU A 412 -21.38 -36.53 -29.52
C LEU A 412 -21.94 -35.73 -30.71
N GLN A 413 -23.12 -35.14 -30.55
CA GLN A 413 -23.74 -34.28 -31.58
C GLN A 413 -24.13 -32.90 -31.02
N TYR A 414 -24.51 -32.82 -29.74
CA TYR A 414 -24.90 -31.56 -29.13
C TYR A 414 -24.71 -31.54 -27.61
N ILE A 415 -24.66 -30.34 -27.05
CA ILE A 415 -24.76 -30.05 -25.62
C ILE A 415 -26.10 -29.38 -25.32
N GLU A 416 -26.78 -29.84 -24.28
CA GLU A 416 -28.03 -29.24 -23.79
C GLU A 416 -27.68 -28.11 -22.84
N CYS A 417 -28.37 -26.98 -23.00
CA CYS A 417 -28.08 -25.74 -22.31
C CYS A 417 -29.36 -25.09 -21.82
N ILE A 418 -29.23 -24.27 -20.77
CA ILE A 418 -30.28 -23.39 -20.26
C ILE A 418 -29.74 -21.97 -20.17
N ARG A 419 -30.61 -20.98 -20.45
CA ARG A 419 -30.26 -19.56 -20.29
C ARG A 419 -30.34 -19.18 -18.80
N ASN A 420 -29.51 -18.23 -18.40
CA ASN A 420 -29.47 -17.69 -17.06
C ASN A 420 -29.82 -16.20 -17.08
N MET A 421 -30.31 -15.71 -15.95
CA MET A 421 -30.26 -14.31 -15.58
C MET A 421 -29.35 -14.14 -14.37
N LEU A 422 -28.92 -12.92 -14.07
CA LEU A 422 -28.11 -12.64 -12.90
C LEU A 422 -28.98 -12.24 -11.72
N SER A 423 -28.68 -12.76 -10.54
CA SER A 423 -29.23 -12.29 -9.28
C SER A 423 -28.73 -10.88 -8.94
N GLU A 424 -29.25 -10.33 -7.85
CA GLU A 424 -28.60 -9.23 -7.16
C GLU A 424 -27.17 -9.61 -6.73
N PRO A 425 -26.24 -8.64 -6.63
CA PRO A 425 -24.89 -8.87 -6.13
C PRO A 425 -24.91 -9.44 -4.71
N ASP A 426 -24.07 -10.44 -4.45
CA ASP A 426 -23.81 -10.89 -3.08
C ASP A 426 -22.90 -9.92 -2.31
N ALA A 427 -22.56 -10.25 -1.05
CA ALA A 427 -21.67 -9.44 -0.22
C ALA A 427 -20.27 -9.19 -0.81
N THR A 428 -19.86 -9.96 -1.84
CA THR A 428 -18.61 -9.77 -2.57
C THR A 428 -18.77 -8.89 -3.82
N GLY A 429 -19.98 -8.38 -4.06
CA GLY A 429 -20.37 -7.71 -5.30
C GLY A 429 -20.62 -8.67 -6.46
N ARG A 430 -20.59 -9.99 -6.22
CA ARG A 430 -20.66 -10.99 -7.29
C ARG A 430 -22.09 -11.49 -7.48
N ARG A 431 -22.55 -11.51 -8.73
CA ARG A 431 -23.90 -11.98 -9.07
C ARG A 431 -23.95 -13.50 -9.28
N TRP A 432 -25.05 -14.13 -8.89
CA TRP A 432 -25.28 -15.56 -9.10
C TRP A 432 -26.08 -15.82 -10.38
N PRO A 433 -25.73 -16.87 -11.14
CA PRO A 433 -26.52 -17.28 -12.28
C PRO A 433 -27.79 -18.01 -11.81
N VAL A 434 -28.95 -17.52 -12.24
CA VAL A 434 -30.27 -18.11 -11.96
C VAL A 434 -30.85 -18.63 -13.28
N PRO A 435 -31.15 -19.93 -13.39
CA PRO A 435 -31.71 -20.50 -14.61
C PRO A 435 -33.08 -19.89 -14.96
N VAL A 436 -33.27 -19.54 -16.23
CA VAL A 436 -34.54 -19.06 -16.76
C VAL A 436 -35.40 -20.27 -17.13
N LYS A 437 -36.59 -20.39 -16.55
CA LYS A 437 -37.52 -21.50 -16.81
C LYS A 437 -37.92 -21.55 -18.30
N ASN A 438 -38.06 -22.75 -18.85
CA ASN A 438 -38.48 -23.00 -20.24
C ASN A 438 -37.57 -22.35 -21.29
N SER A 439 -36.27 -22.24 -20.98
CA SER A 439 -35.25 -21.65 -21.87
C SER A 439 -34.22 -22.67 -22.36
N GLU A 440 -34.53 -23.96 -22.23
CA GLU A 440 -33.67 -25.07 -22.61
C GLU A 440 -33.53 -25.14 -24.14
N PHE A 441 -32.30 -25.35 -24.61
CA PHE A 441 -31.98 -25.47 -26.03
C PHE A 441 -30.76 -26.37 -26.25
N LYS A 442 -30.53 -26.76 -27.50
CA LYS A 442 -29.40 -27.61 -27.91
C LYS A 442 -28.42 -26.79 -28.73
N LEU A 443 -27.14 -26.90 -28.42
CA LEU A 443 -26.03 -26.37 -29.20
C LEU A 443 -25.29 -27.51 -29.86
N GLU A 444 -25.15 -27.47 -31.19
CA GLU A 444 -24.39 -28.47 -31.95
C GLU A 444 -22.91 -28.45 -31.54
N ALA A 445 -22.36 -29.63 -31.25
CA ALA A 445 -20.98 -29.79 -30.83
C ALA A 445 -20.49 -31.20 -31.17
N ASP A 446 -19.35 -31.28 -31.88
CA ASP A 446 -18.61 -32.54 -32.08
C ASP A 446 -17.63 -32.80 -30.92
N MET A 447 -17.25 -31.75 -30.19
CA MET A 447 -16.37 -31.83 -29.02
C MET A 447 -16.78 -30.83 -27.94
N VAL A 448 -16.77 -31.26 -26.68
CA VAL A 448 -17.04 -30.42 -25.52
C VAL A 448 -15.84 -30.46 -24.56
N ILE A 449 -15.33 -29.28 -24.21
CA ILE A 449 -14.20 -29.11 -23.29
C ILE A 449 -14.67 -28.41 -22.01
N PHE A 450 -14.64 -29.10 -20.88
CA PHE A 450 -15.04 -28.53 -19.58
C PHE A 450 -13.84 -27.88 -18.87
N ALA A 451 -13.85 -26.55 -18.77
CA ALA A 451 -12.83 -25.72 -18.11
C ALA A 451 -13.40 -25.06 -16.84
N VAL A 452 -14.06 -25.86 -15.98
CA VAL A 452 -14.82 -25.36 -14.82
C VAL A 452 -14.08 -25.45 -13.48
N GLY A 453 -12.88 -26.01 -13.45
CA GLY A 453 -12.05 -26.08 -12.23
C GLY A 453 -10.93 -27.10 -12.32
N GLN A 454 -10.01 -27.02 -11.35
CA GLN A 454 -8.88 -27.93 -11.19
C GLN A 454 -8.79 -28.40 -9.73
N LYS A 455 -8.27 -29.60 -9.52
CA LYS A 455 -8.07 -30.21 -8.20
C LYS A 455 -6.68 -30.80 -8.06
N PRO A 456 -6.06 -30.73 -6.87
CA PRO A 456 -4.87 -31.50 -6.54
C PRO A 456 -5.12 -33.01 -6.64
N ASP A 457 -4.09 -33.75 -7.04
CA ASP A 457 -4.03 -35.19 -6.85
C ASP A 457 -3.16 -35.50 -5.63
N LEU A 458 -3.78 -35.93 -4.54
CA LEU A 458 -3.10 -36.19 -3.26
C LEU A 458 -2.94 -37.69 -2.97
N SER A 459 -3.19 -38.55 -3.96
CA SER A 459 -3.06 -40.01 -3.82
C SER A 459 -1.68 -40.47 -3.34
N PHE A 460 -0.62 -39.70 -3.63
CA PHE A 460 0.75 -39.95 -3.16
C PHE A 460 0.95 -39.82 -1.64
N LEU A 461 0.01 -39.17 -0.93
CA LEU A 461 0.03 -39.09 0.54
C LEU A 461 -0.57 -40.35 1.19
N SER A 462 -1.47 -41.03 0.48
CA SER A 462 -2.27 -42.15 1.01
C SER A 462 -1.88 -43.51 0.40
N GLY A 463 -1.17 -43.53 -0.73
CA GLY A 463 -0.81 -44.74 -1.46
C GLY A 463 0.63 -45.19 -1.18
N GLY A 464 0.79 -46.21 -0.35
CA GLY A 464 2.07 -46.85 -0.06
C GLY A 464 2.04 -47.79 1.14
N ALA A 465 3.13 -48.54 1.36
CA ALA A 465 3.31 -49.41 2.52
C ALA A 465 3.48 -48.63 3.84
N ASP A 466 3.69 -47.30 3.78
CA ASP A 466 3.91 -46.43 4.94
C ASP A 466 3.16 -45.09 4.78
N PRO A 467 1.89 -45.00 5.22
CA PRO A 467 1.05 -43.82 5.03
C PRO A 467 1.53 -42.65 5.89
N VAL A 468 1.82 -41.52 5.24
CA VAL A 468 2.33 -40.33 5.92
C VAL A 468 1.17 -39.44 6.37
N GLN A 469 1.11 -39.12 7.67
CA GLN A 469 0.03 -38.30 8.24
C GLN A 469 0.19 -36.80 7.98
N VAL A 470 0.01 -36.39 6.72
CA VAL A 470 -0.20 -34.98 6.35
C VAL A 470 -1.70 -34.67 6.39
N GLN A 471 -2.09 -33.64 7.13
CA GLN A 471 -3.50 -33.24 7.23
C GLN A 471 -4.01 -32.71 5.88
N VAL A 472 -5.13 -33.27 5.41
CA VAL A 472 -5.82 -32.88 4.18
C VAL A 472 -7.23 -32.43 4.53
N SER A 473 -7.70 -31.35 3.90
CA SER A 473 -9.07 -30.86 4.02
C SER A 473 -9.56 -30.36 2.67
N ARG A 474 -10.76 -30.81 2.25
CA ARG A 474 -11.37 -30.44 0.95
C ARG A 474 -10.42 -30.63 -0.24
N ASP A 475 -9.79 -31.81 -0.34
CA ASP A 475 -8.83 -32.18 -1.39
C ASP A 475 -7.57 -31.28 -1.45
N ARG A 476 -7.17 -30.65 -0.33
CA ARG A 476 -6.01 -29.76 -0.26
C ARG A 476 -5.15 -30.04 0.97
N ILE A 477 -3.85 -29.82 0.85
CA ILE A 477 -2.90 -29.94 1.96
C ILE A 477 -3.11 -28.77 2.93
N VAL A 478 -3.27 -29.08 4.22
CA VAL A 478 -3.36 -28.07 5.27
C VAL A 478 -1.96 -27.68 5.71
N VAL A 479 -1.71 -26.37 5.76
CA VAL A 479 -0.43 -25.79 6.20
C VAL A 479 -0.66 -24.65 7.17
N ASN A 480 0.37 -24.33 7.96
CA ASN A 480 0.46 -23.05 8.62
C ASN A 480 0.60 -21.94 7.54
N PRO A 481 -0.31 -20.95 7.48
CA PRO A 481 -0.32 -19.93 6.43
C PRO A 481 0.89 -18.99 6.48
N ASP A 482 1.63 -18.94 7.58
CA ASP A 482 2.80 -18.08 7.76
C ASP A 482 4.10 -18.77 7.37
N THR A 483 4.23 -20.06 7.68
CA THR A 483 5.48 -20.82 7.48
C THR A 483 5.40 -21.80 6.31
N MET A 484 4.21 -22.11 5.81
CA MET A 484 3.95 -23.16 4.82
C MET A 484 4.26 -24.59 5.34
N GLU A 485 4.46 -24.75 6.65
CA GLU A 485 4.72 -26.03 7.29
C GLU A 485 3.44 -26.87 7.36
N THR A 486 3.55 -28.18 7.10
CA THR A 486 2.43 -29.12 7.19
C THR A 486 2.26 -29.63 8.63
N SER A 487 1.34 -30.57 8.86
CA SER A 487 1.24 -31.29 10.15
C SER A 487 2.44 -32.19 10.45
N LEU A 488 3.27 -32.51 9.45
CA LEU A 488 4.45 -33.35 9.60
C LEU A 488 5.73 -32.48 9.69
N PRO A 489 6.49 -32.57 10.79
CA PRO A 489 7.74 -31.82 10.94
C PRO A 489 8.74 -32.09 9.81
N GLY A 490 9.39 -31.02 9.33
CA GLY A 490 10.33 -31.11 8.21
C GLY A 490 9.68 -31.18 6.82
N VAL A 491 8.35 -31.24 6.75
CA VAL A 491 7.59 -31.22 5.49
C VAL A 491 6.78 -29.93 5.36
N PHE A 492 6.98 -29.26 4.23
CA PHE A 492 6.34 -28.00 3.86
C PHE A 492 5.56 -28.18 2.56
N ALA A 493 4.53 -27.37 2.31
CA ALA A 493 3.77 -27.44 1.07
C ALA A 493 3.34 -26.05 0.57
N GLY A 494 3.19 -25.89 -0.74
CA GLY A 494 2.79 -24.62 -1.32
C GLY A 494 2.28 -24.71 -2.75
N GLY A 495 1.77 -23.58 -3.24
CA GLY A 495 1.11 -23.50 -4.54
C GLY A 495 -0.27 -24.17 -4.54
N ASP A 496 -0.72 -24.61 -5.71
CA ASP A 496 -2.11 -25.03 -5.91
C ASP A 496 -2.51 -26.28 -5.13
N ALA A 497 -1.55 -27.08 -4.65
CA ALA A 497 -1.80 -28.20 -3.75
C ALA A 497 -2.37 -27.77 -2.38
N VAL A 498 -2.10 -26.52 -1.97
CA VAL A 498 -2.58 -25.91 -0.73
C VAL A 498 -3.77 -24.98 -0.99
N THR A 499 -3.65 -24.09 -1.97
CA THR A 499 -4.65 -23.03 -2.19
C THR A 499 -5.79 -23.46 -3.12
N GLY A 500 -5.65 -24.58 -3.82
CA GLY A 500 -6.37 -24.82 -5.07
C GLY A 500 -5.82 -23.96 -6.22
N PRO A 501 -6.38 -24.09 -7.44
CA PRO A 501 -5.88 -23.39 -8.61
C PRO A 501 -5.84 -21.87 -8.38
N ALA A 502 -4.65 -21.31 -8.48
CA ALA A 502 -4.37 -19.89 -8.30
C ALA A 502 -3.44 -19.39 -9.41
N SER A 503 -2.97 -18.15 -9.30
CA SER A 503 -2.06 -17.58 -10.29
C SER A 503 -0.60 -17.93 -10.02
N ALA A 504 0.21 -17.99 -11.08
CA ALA A 504 1.63 -18.35 -10.99
C ALA A 504 2.40 -17.50 -9.96
N ILE A 505 2.08 -16.21 -9.84
CA ILE A 505 2.71 -15.30 -8.87
C ILE A 505 2.40 -15.69 -7.41
N LYS A 506 1.20 -16.23 -7.12
CA LYS A 506 0.84 -16.73 -5.78
C LYS A 506 1.59 -18.02 -5.46
N ALA A 507 1.73 -18.92 -6.44
CA ALA A 507 2.53 -20.14 -6.29
C ALA A 507 4.02 -19.81 -6.03
N ILE A 508 4.59 -18.86 -6.78
CA ILE A 508 5.96 -18.38 -6.57
C ILE A 508 6.13 -17.77 -5.18
N ALA A 509 5.16 -16.98 -4.71
CA ALA A 509 5.18 -16.39 -3.38
C ALA A 509 5.15 -17.46 -2.27
N ALA A 510 4.33 -18.51 -2.43
CA ALA A 510 4.31 -19.64 -1.51
C ALA A 510 5.66 -20.37 -1.45
N GLY A 511 6.29 -20.62 -2.61
CA GLY A 511 7.64 -21.21 -2.68
C GLY A 511 8.71 -20.34 -2.02
N LYS A 512 8.67 -19.01 -2.22
CA LYS A 512 9.59 -18.05 -1.56
C LYS A 512 9.44 -18.08 -0.04
N ARG A 513 8.19 -18.14 0.44
CA ARG A 513 7.85 -18.22 1.86
C ARG A 513 8.34 -19.52 2.48
N ALA A 514 8.05 -20.65 1.83
CA ALA A 514 8.49 -21.96 2.28
C ALA A 514 10.01 -22.06 2.34
N ALA A 515 10.74 -21.54 1.35
CA ALA A 515 12.20 -21.52 1.38
C ALA A 515 12.78 -20.76 2.59
N ALA A 516 12.15 -19.65 2.99
CA ALA A 516 12.55 -18.90 4.19
C ALA A 516 12.23 -19.66 5.49
N ALA A 517 11.10 -20.36 5.54
CA ALA A 517 10.73 -21.18 6.70
C ALA A 517 11.58 -22.44 6.83
N ILE A 518 11.89 -23.12 5.72
CA ILE A 518 12.82 -24.26 5.67
C ILE A 518 14.21 -23.83 6.13
N ASP A 519 14.70 -22.66 5.69
CA ASP A 519 15.98 -22.13 6.16
C ASP A 519 16.02 -21.94 7.68
N ALA A 520 14.97 -21.35 8.27
CA ALA A 520 14.86 -21.19 9.72
C ALA A 520 14.80 -22.54 10.44
N TYR A 521 13.97 -23.46 9.94
CA TYR A 521 13.84 -24.83 10.46
C TYR A 521 15.19 -25.56 10.47
N LEU A 522 15.93 -25.52 9.36
CA LEU A 522 17.23 -26.17 9.24
C LEU A 522 18.33 -25.52 10.11
N ARG A 523 18.16 -24.26 10.53
CA ARG A 523 19.04 -23.60 11.50
C ARG A 523 18.63 -23.84 12.96
N GLY A 524 17.47 -24.45 13.21
CA GLY A 524 16.91 -24.56 14.56
C GLY A 524 16.38 -23.24 15.10
N GLU A 525 16.07 -22.29 14.22
CA GLU A 525 15.58 -20.95 14.54
C GLU A 525 14.07 -20.86 14.30
N LYS A 526 13.40 -19.91 14.98
CA LYS A 526 12.01 -19.58 14.67
C LYS A 526 11.96 -18.73 13.38
N PRO A 527 11.03 -19.00 12.45
CA PRO A 527 10.86 -18.17 11.27
C PRO A 527 10.58 -16.71 11.64
N SER A 528 11.28 -15.76 11.00
CA SER A 528 11.06 -14.33 11.24
C SER A 528 9.64 -13.92 10.83
N ALA A 529 9.00 -13.07 11.62
CA ALA A 529 7.72 -12.45 11.26
C ALA A 529 7.77 -11.64 9.95
N ALA A 530 8.98 -11.20 9.56
CA ALA A 530 9.28 -10.53 8.29
C ALA A 530 8.89 -11.31 7.05
N ILE A 531 8.83 -12.64 7.14
CA ILE A 531 8.58 -13.55 6.00
C ILE A 531 7.24 -13.26 5.30
N LYS A 532 6.29 -12.63 6.01
CA LYS A 532 4.95 -12.32 5.49
C LYS A 532 4.88 -11.00 4.71
N TYR A 533 5.87 -10.13 4.88
CA TYR A 533 5.82 -8.76 4.37
C TYR A 533 6.79 -8.55 3.21
N PRO A 534 6.43 -7.71 2.21
CA PRO A 534 7.37 -7.25 1.21
C PRO A 534 8.54 -6.48 1.84
N VAL A 535 9.69 -6.42 1.16
CA VAL A 535 10.81 -5.58 1.59
C VAL A 535 10.76 -4.25 0.85
N LYS A 536 10.62 -3.14 1.56
CA LYS A 536 10.78 -1.79 1.02
C LYS A 536 12.27 -1.47 0.91
N ARG A 537 12.85 -1.66 -0.28
CA ARG A 537 14.26 -1.37 -0.52
C ARG A 537 14.48 0.14 -0.64
N LYS A 538 15.74 0.55 -0.55
CA LYS A 538 16.10 1.95 -0.78
C LYS A 538 15.83 2.30 -2.24
N VAL A 539 15.53 3.57 -2.49
CA VAL A 539 15.36 4.10 -3.85
C VAL A 539 16.62 3.81 -4.65
N ALA A 540 16.47 3.07 -5.76
CA ALA A 540 17.58 2.70 -6.63
C ALA A 540 17.97 3.87 -7.55
N VAL A 541 16.97 4.52 -8.14
CA VAL A 541 17.15 5.71 -8.99
C VAL A 541 15.94 6.64 -8.86
N LEU A 542 16.19 7.95 -8.94
CA LEU A 542 15.16 8.97 -9.13
C LEU A 542 15.09 9.27 -10.62
N MET A 543 14.00 8.86 -11.25
CA MET A 543 13.82 9.05 -12.68
C MET A 543 13.79 10.55 -13.00
N GLN A 544 14.59 10.97 -13.98
CA GLN A 544 14.71 12.37 -14.36
C GLN A 544 13.75 12.68 -15.50
N THR A 545 12.48 12.93 -15.17
CA THR A 545 11.44 13.27 -16.16
C THR A 545 10.99 14.71 -16.03
N THR A 546 10.30 15.22 -17.03
CA THR A 546 9.60 16.51 -17.02
C THR A 546 8.14 16.33 -16.64
N ALA A 547 7.49 17.43 -16.22
CA ALA A 547 6.04 17.47 -16.04
C ALA A 547 5.28 16.97 -17.27
N ARG A 548 5.70 17.39 -18.47
CA ARG A 548 5.07 17.01 -19.74
C ARG A 548 5.15 15.52 -20.03
N GLU A 549 6.32 14.91 -19.83
CA GLU A 549 6.47 13.44 -19.98
C GLU A 549 5.58 12.70 -18.98
N LYS A 550 5.44 13.22 -17.76
CA LYS A 550 4.57 12.65 -16.72
C LYS A 550 3.08 12.81 -17.03
N SER A 551 2.70 13.90 -17.70
CA SER A 551 1.34 14.18 -18.20
C SER A 551 0.95 13.35 -19.43
N CYS A 552 1.92 12.71 -20.10
CA CYS A 552 1.63 11.94 -21.30
C CYS A 552 0.65 10.79 -20.99
N SER A 553 -0.53 10.84 -21.60
CA SER A 553 -1.62 9.88 -21.39
C SER A 553 -1.62 8.71 -22.37
N ARG A 554 -0.62 8.63 -23.27
CA ARG A 554 -0.51 7.53 -24.24
C ARG A 554 -0.12 6.23 -23.52
N ALA A 555 -1.11 5.63 -22.87
CA ALA A 555 -1.01 4.27 -22.38
C ALA A 555 -0.84 3.32 -23.56
N HIS A 556 -0.02 2.29 -23.38
CA HIS A 556 0.07 1.20 -24.34
C HIS A 556 -1.21 0.40 -24.33
N THR A 557 -1.89 0.36 -25.48
CA THR A 557 -3.10 -0.43 -25.67
C THR A 557 -2.76 -1.83 -26.13
N PHE A 558 -3.68 -2.76 -25.89
CA PHE A 558 -3.61 -4.12 -26.41
C PHE A 558 -3.40 -4.15 -27.93
N ASP A 559 -4.02 -3.24 -28.67
CA ASP A 559 -3.90 -3.11 -30.13
C ASP A 559 -2.47 -2.91 -30.63
N ASN A 560 -1.64 -2.18 -29.87
CA ASN A 560 -0.26 -1.93 -30.26
C ASN A 560 0.66 -3.15 -30.02
N GLN A 561 0.20 -4.14 -29.26
CA GLN A 561 0.98 -5.32 -28.87
C GLN A 561 0.51 -6.59 -29.56
N TYR A 562 -0.78 -6.71 -29.88
CA TYR A 562 -1.31 -7.90 -30.53
C TYR A 562 -0.78 -8.03 -31.97
N LEU A 563 -0.39 -9.24 -32.36
CA LEU A 563 0.15 -9.57 -33.69
C LEU A 563 -0.86 -10.44 -34.47
N PRO A 564 -1.75 -9.85 -35.29
CA PRO A 564 -2.80 -10.58 -36.00
C PRO A 564 -2.27 -11.67 -36.93
N GLU A 565 -1.11 -11.46 -37.55
CA GLU A 565 -0.48 -12.40 -38.46
C GLU A 565 -0.08 -13.72 -37.79
N LYS A 566 0.00 -13.77 -36.45
CA LYS A 566 0.37 -14.97 -35.68
C LYS A 566 -0.83 -15.73 -35.12
N GLN A 567 -2.05 -15.27 -35.36
CA GLN A 567 -3.27 -15.79 -34.75
C GLN A 567 -3.53 -17.28 -35.03
N GLU A 568 -3.08 -17.78 -36.19
CA GLU A 568 -3.24 -19.18 -36.59
C GLU A 568 -2.06 -20.08 -36.18
N THR A 569 -1.03 -19.50 -35.55
CA THR A 569 0.21 -20.21 -35.20
C THR A 569 0.35 -20.37 -33.68
N PHE A 570 1.27 -21.24 -33.25
CA PHE A 570 1.68 -21.34 -31.85
C PHE A 570 2.82 -20.37 -31.48
N GLU A 571 3.17 -19.43 -32.36
CA GLU A 571 4.14 -18.38 -32.06
C GLU A 571 3.58 -17.35 -31.07
N GLU A 572 4.47 -16.63 -30.38
CA GLU A 572 4.09 -15.58 -29.44
C GLU A 572 3.26 -14.48 -30.11
N VAL A 573 2.03 -14.27 -29.66
CA VAL A 573 1.05 -13.32 -30.27
C VAL A 573 1.11 -11.90 -29.73
N MET A 574 1.88 -11.67 -28.66
CA MET A 574 2.04 -10.35 -28.06
C MET A 574 3.47 -9.85 -28.28
N LYS A 575 3.62 -8.67 -28.88
CA LYS A 575 4.88 -7.96 -29.04
C LYS A 575 5.31 -7.30 -27.72
N GLY A 576 6.61 -7.31 -27.44
CA GLY A 576 7.20 -6.55 -26.33
C GLY A 576 7.22 -5.03 -26.60
N LEU A 577 7.43 -4.23 -25.55
CA LEU A 577 7.60 -2.78 -25.68
C LEU A 577 8.98 -2.45 -26.25
N GLU A 578 9.06 -1.43 -27.10
CA GLU A 578 10.34 -0.86 -27.53
C GLU A 578 10.95 0.03 -26.42
N PRO A 579 12.29 0.21 -26.36
CA PRO A 579 12.97 0.98 -25.32
C PRO A 579 12.44 2.41 -25.10
N GLU A 580 12.26 3.18 -26.17
CA GLU A 580 11.80 4.58 -26.11
C GLU A 580 10.38 4.64 -25.56
N THR A 581 9.59 3.67 -26.00
CA THR A 581 8.19 3.50 -25.63
C THR A 581 8.04 3.13 -24.15
N ALA A 582 8.91 2.25 -23.66
CA ALA A 582 8.99 1.87 -22.26
C ALA A 582 9.50 2.99 -21.36
N ALA A 583 10.40 3.84 -21.84
CA ALA A 583 10.85 5.02 -21.09
C ALA A 583 9.71 6.00 -20.82
N LEU A 584 8.89 6.28 -21.83
CA LEU A 584 7.69 7.11 -21.70
C LEU A 584 6.65 6.47 -20.77
N GLU A 585 6.43 5.15 -20.88
CA GLU A 585 5.50 4.43 -20.01
C GLU A 585 5.98 4.43 -18.55
N ALA A 586 7.26 4.23 -18.31
CA ALA A 586 7.86 4.30 -16.98
C ALA A 586 7.80 5.72 -16.39
N ALA A 587 7.93 6.77 -17.22
CA ALA A 587 7.82 8.17 -16.83
C ALA A 587 6.45 8.57 -16.27
N ARG A 588 5.38 7.82 -16.62
CA ARG A 588 4.03 8.00 -16.07
C ARG A 588 3.91 7.56 -14.61
N CYS A 589 4.87 6.77 -14.10
CA CYS A 589 4.84 6.28 -12.74
C CYS A 589 4.78 7.41 -11.70
N LEU A 590 3.79 7.36 -10.81
CA LEU A 590 3.62 8.36 -9.74
C LEU A 590 4.62 8.21 -8.58
N ARG A 591 5.46 7.15 -8.59
CA ARG A 591 6.43 6.85 -7.53
C ARG A 591 5.78 6.86 -6.13
N CYS A 592 4.77 6.02 -5.96
CA CYS A 592 4.03 5.88 -4.71
C CYS A 592 4.88 5.32 -3.55
N ASP A 593 6.10 4.85 -3.83
CA ASP A 593 7.13 4.55 -2.82
C ASP A 593 7.69 5.81 -2.13
N LEU A 594 7.61 6.95 -2.82
CA LEU A 594 8.00 8.29 -2.37
C LEU A 594 6.78 9.12 -1.96
N CYS A 595 5.78 9.23 -2.84
CA CYS A 595 4.58 10.03 -2.58
C CYS A 595 3.45 9.16 -2.00
N ILE A 596 3.13 9.38 -0.73
CA ILE A 596 2.04 8.69 -0.03
C ILE A 596 0.65 9.30 -0.29
N ALA A 597 0.54 10.28 -1.19
CA ALA A 597 -0.72 10.96 -1.53
C ALA A 597 -1.45 11.61 -0.33
N CYS A 598 -0.70 12.21 0.61
CA CYS A 598 -1.28 12.83 1.81
C CYS A 598 -1.93 14.23 1.60
N GLY A 599 -1.95 14.78 0.39
CA GLY A 599 -2.54 16.08 0.08
C GLY A 599 -1.83 17.33 0.62
N LYS A 600 -0.93 17.21 1.61
CA LYS A 600 -0.28 18.36 2.29
C LYS A 600 0.39 19.37 1.36
N CYS A 601 0.95 18.91 0.23
CA CYS A 601 1.59 19.79 -0.75
C CYS A 601 0.59 20.70 -1.47
N ALA A 602 -0.56 20.16 -1.87
CA ALA A 602 -1.64 20.90 -2.51
C ALA A 602 -2.31 21.86 -1.53
N ASP A 603 -2.63 21.38 -0.31
CA ASP A 603 -3.17 22.21 0.77
C ASP A 603 -2.25 23.38 1.13
N THR A 604 -0.95 23.12 1.33
CA THR A 604 0.04 24.18 1.59
C THR A 604 0.09 25.18 0.44
N CYS A 605 0.08 24.72 -0.82
CA CYS A 605 0.15 25.60 -1.99
C CYS A 605 -1.09 26.50 -2.11
N ARG A 606 -2.26 25.97 -1.74
CA ARG A 606 -3.53 26.72 -1.68
C ARG A 606 -3.52 27.74 -0.55
N LYS A 607 -3.07 27.37 0.65
CA LYS A 607 -2.92 28.28 1.80
C LYS A 607 -1.94 29.43 1.53
N VAL A 608 -0.86 29.16 0.80
CA VAL A 608 0.04 30.22 0.30
C VAL A 608 -0.70 31.15 -0.66
N GLY A 609 -1.66 30.65 -1.44
CA GLY A 609 -2.40 31.38 -2.47
C GLY A 609 -1.79 31.27 -3.87
N ALA A 610 -0.81 30.38 -4.06
CA ALA A 610 -0.18 30.15 -5.37
C ALA A 610 -0.97 29.16 -6.23
N GLU A 611 -1.67 28.20 -5.61
CA GLU A 611 -2.51 27.20 -6.28
C GLU A 611 -1.83 26.46 -7.46
N ALA A 612 -0.52 26.28 -7.36
CA ALA A 612 0.30 25.73 -8.43
C ALA A 612 0.26 24.20 -8.50
N ILE A 613 -0.08 23.53 -7.40
CA ILE A 613 -0.18 22.08 -7.31
C ILE A 613 -1.66 21.70 -7.36
N GLN A 614 -2.06 20.96 -8.40
CA GLN A 614 -3.40 20.42 -8.57
C GLN A 614 -3.29 18.93 -8.95
N LEU A 615 -3.57 18.06 -8.00
CA LEU A 615 -3.35 16.62 -8.12
C LEU A 615 -4.59 15.89 -7.60
N GLY A 616 -5.58 15.62 -8.45
CA GLY A 616 -6.83 14.97 -8.05
C GLY A 616 -6.64 13.67 -7.24
N TYR A 617 -5.63 12.86 -7.59
CA TYR A 617 -5.30 11.61 -6.87
C TYR A 617 -4.80 11.79 -5.42
N VAL A 618 -4.58 13.03 -4.94
CA VAL A 618 -4.26 13.31 -3.52
C VAL A 618 -5.34 14.11 -2.80
N GLU A 619 -6.31 14.65 -3.52
CA GLU A 619 -7.35 15.54 -2.98
C GLU A 619 -8.69 14.81 -2.73
N GLY A 620 -8.80 13.54 -3.13
CA GLY A 620 -9.84 12.62 -2.67
C GLY A 620 -11.24 12.85 -3.23
N GLY A 621 -11.40 13.75 -4.20
CA GLY A 621 -12.65 13.92 -4.93
C GLY A 621 -12.68 13.09 -6.21
N GLU A 622 -13.70 12.22 -6.35
CA GLU A 622 -14.01 11.63 -7.66
C GLU A 622 -14.16 12.73 -8.71
N GLY A 623 -13.44 12.62 -9.83
CA GLY A 623 -13.49 13.59 -10.93
C GLY A 623 -12.61 14.83 -10.77
N GLN A 624 -11.75 14.93 -9.75
CA GLN A 624 -10.78 16.03 -9.68
C GLN A 624 -9.61 15.84 -10.66
N LEU A 625 -9.33 16.88 -11.43
CA LEU A 625 -8.27 16.87 -12.45
C LEU A 625 -6.88 16.80 -11.80
N THR A 626 -5.99 15.99 -12.38
CA THR A 626 -4.56 16.02 -12.09
C THR A 626 -3.83 16.75 -13.22
N ASP A 627 -3.13 17.83 -12.90
CA ASP A 627 -2.37 18.63 -13.85
C ASP A 627 -0.91 18.78 -13.37
N PHE A 628 -0.01 17.99 -13.96
CA PHE A 628 1.42 18.05 -13.62
C PHE A 628 2.13 19.26 -14.21
N GLU A 629 1.56 19.93 -15.22
CA GLU A 629 2.17 21.06 -15.93
C GLU A 629 1.77 22.42 -15.34
N ARG A 630 0.67 22.48 -14.58
CA ARG A 630 0.23 23.67 -13.82
C ARG A 630 1.34 24.39 -13.04
N PRO A 631 2.31 23.71 -12.39
CA PRO A 631 3.41 24.39 -11.71
C PRO A 631 4.25 25.29 -12.62
N ALA A 632 4.42 24.96 -13.91
CA ALA A 632 5.18 25.80 -14.84
C ALA A 632 4.57 27.21 -14.96
N ALA A 633 3.23 27.27 -15.02
CA ALA A 633 2.48 28.52 -15.12
C ALA A 633 2.34 29.26 -13.78
N ARG A 634 1.99 28.55 -12.69
CA ARG A 634 1.54 29.20 -11.45
C ARG A 634 2.53 29.15 -10.30
N CYS A 635 3.55 28.30 -10.34
CA CYS A 635 4.44 28.17 -9.20
C CYS A 635 5.30 29.42 -9.03
N ILE A 636 5.24 29.98 -7.82
CA ILE A 636 5.97 31.19 -7.45
C ILE A 636 7.38 30.91 -6.92
N GLY A 637 7.75 29.66 -6.60
CA GLY A 637 9.09 29.33 -6.10
C GLY A 637 9.30 29.46 -4.58
N CYS A 638 8.23 29.53 -3.78
CA CYS A 638 8.34 29.72 -2.32
C CYS A 638 8.88 28.51 -1.53
N GLY A 639 8.74 27.29 -2.08
CA GLY A 639 9.27 26.08 -1.45
C GLY A 639 8.44 25.47 -0.30
N SER A 640 7.33 26.09 0.10
CA SER A 640 6.51 25.64 1.24
C SER A 640 6.02 24.18 1.09
N CYS A 641 5.70 23.75 -0.13
CA CYS A 641 5.30 22.38 -0.43
C CYS A 641 6.41 21.35 -0.16
N SER A 642 7.68 21.71 -0.37
CA SER A 642 8.82 20.84 -0.10
C SER A 642 9.06 20.69 1.41
N VAL A 643 9.01 21.81 2.15
CA VAL A 643 9.18 21.83 3.61
C VAL A 643 8.10 21.01 4.32
N ASN A 644 6.85 21.10 3.86
CA ASN A 644 5.72 20.40 4.47
C ASN A 644 5.52 18.96 3.94
N CYS A 645 6.41 18.47 3.08
CA CYS A 645 6.31 17.11 2.55
C CYS A 645 6.84 16.08 3.56
N PRO A 646 5.99 15.22 4.16
CA PRO A 646 6.41 14.31 5.23
C PRO A 646 7.36 13.20 4.76
N THR A 647 7.39 12.93 3.45
CA THR A 647 8.22 11.90 2.85
C THR A 647 9.43 12.46 2.10
N GLY A 648 9.49 13.78 1.89
CA GLY A 648 10.48 14.38 0.99
C GLY A 648 10.24 14.07 -0.49
N ALA A 649 9.02 13.67 -0.87
CA ALA A 649 8.64 13.43 -2.27
C ALA A 649 8.69 14.69 -3.14
N ILE A 650 8.50 15.88 -2.56
CA ILE A 650 8.72 17.16 -3.23
C ILE A 650 10.01 17.77 -2.70
N THR A 651 10.95 18.02 -3.60
CA THR A 651 12.24 18.62 -3.29
C THR A 651 12.40 19.95 -4.00
N LEU A 652 13.18 20.81 -3.38
CA LEU A 652 13.61 22.10 -3.92
C LEU A 652 15.14 22.09 -3.95
N LYS A 653 15.71 22.42 -5.11
CA LYS A 653 17.16 22.55 -5.28
C LYS A 653 17.46 23.86 -5.99
N ASP A 654 18.34 24.66 -5.41
CA ASP A 654 18.85 25.88 -6.04
C ASP A 654 20.19 25.54 -6.71
N GLU A 655 20.27 25.71 -8.03
CA GLU A 655 21.45 25.36 -8.82
C GLU A 655 21.55 26.26 -10.07
N GLY A 656 22.73 26.81 -10.32
CA GLY A 656 23.00 27.63 -11.51
C GLY A 656 22.13 28.88 -11.64
N GLY A 657 21.72 29.50 -10.54
CA GLY A 657 20.82 30.67 -10.53
C GLY A 657 19.33 30.34 -10.70
N PHE A 658 18.97 29.06 -10.71
CA PHE A 658 17.59 28.61 -10.79
C PHE A 658 17.20 27.82 -9.55
N ARG A 659 15.92 27.86 -9.23
CA ARG A 659 15.26 27.00 -8.27
C ARG A 659 14.43 25.96 -9.01
N GLU A 660 14.83 24.71 -8.87
CA GLU A 660 14.12 23.56 -9.40
C GLU A 660 13.19 22.98 -8.35
N ILE A 661 11.94 22.78 -8.74
CA ILE A 661 10.93 22.12 -7.93
C ILE A 661 10.66 20.78 -8.56
N ARG A 662 10.97 19.72 -7.81
CA ARG A 662 10.89 18.35 -8.29
C ARG A 662 9.90 17.55 -7.47
N MET A 663 9.08 16.74 -8.13
CA MET A 663 8.16 15.80 -7.50
C MET A 663 8.52 14.37 -7.89
N CYS A 664 9.04 13.62 -6.91
CA CYS A 664 9.50 12.24 -7.06
C CYS A 664 10.58 12.07 -8.14
N GLY A 665 11.46 13.06 -8.29
CA GLY A 665 12.49 13.12 -9.34
C GLY A 665 12.09 13.97 -10.54
N SER A 666 10.79 13.99 -10.89
CA SER A 666 10.28 14.73 -12.04
C SER A 666 10.38 16.25 -11.85
N LEU A 667 10.96 16.96 -12.80
CA LEU A 667 11.03 18.42 -12.84
C LEU A 667 9.64 19.01 -13.13
N MET A 668 9.06 19.63 -12.11
CA MET A 668 7.71 20.23 -12.19
C MET A 668 7.79 21.70 -12.62
N ASN A 669 8.79 22.42 -12.12
CA ASN A 669 9.07 23.78 -12.54
C ASN A 669 10.54 24.15 -12.29
N ARG A 670 11.04 25.11 -13.07
CA ARG A 670 12.33 25.75 -12.91
C ARG A 670 12.13 27.26 -12.95
N VAL A 671 12.39 27.94 -11.84
CA VAL A 671 12.22 29.40 -11.72
C VAL A 671 13.56 30.08 -11.52
N GLU A 672 13.74 31.23 -12.13
CA GLU A 672 14.96 32.03 -11.97
C GLU A 672 15.00 32.68 -10.57
N LEU A 673 16.20 32.73 -9.99
CA LEU A 673 16.46 33.34 -8.69
C LEU A 673 17.14 34.69 -8.85
N ILE A 674 16.75 35.64 -8.01
CA ILE A 674 17.39 36.93 -7.88
C ILE A 674 18.59 36.78 -6.95
N THR A 675 19.71 37.37 -7.35
CA THR A 675 20.93 37.48 -6.56
C THR A 675 20.92 38.73 -5.69
N CYS A 676 21.39 38.60 -4.46
CA CYS A 676 21.55 39.72 -3.57
C CYS A 676 22.64 40.68 -4.10
N ARG A 677 22.33 41.96 -4.26
CA ARG A 677 23.31 43.00 -4.66
C ARG A 677 24.46 43.19 -3.66
N ILE A 678 24.23 42.85 -2.38
CA ILE A 678 25.20 43.04 -1.30
C ILE A 678 26.14 41.83 -1.16
N CYS A 679 25.58 40.62 -1.03
CA CYS A 679 26.38 39.41 -0.79
C CYS A 679 26.52 38.48 -2.00
N GLY A 680 25.90 38.80 -3.13
CA GLY A 680 25.91 37.99 -4.35
C GLY A 680 25.08 36.71 -4.29
N GLN A 681 24.53 36.32 -3.14
CA GLN A 681 23.80 35.06 -3.01
C GLN A 681 22.38 35.12 -3.59
N SER A 682 22.01 34.09 -4.36
CA SER A 682 20.63 33.84 -4.78
C SER A 682 19.74 33.54 -3.56
N PHE A 683 18.58 34.17 -3.47
CA PHE A 683 17.73 34.04 -2.26
C PHE A 683 16.23 33.82 -2.52
N ALA A 684 15.66 34.42 -3.56
CA ALA A 684 14.24 34.28 -3.88
C ALA A 684 14.01 34.37 -5.39
N SER A 685 12.91 33.80 -5.88
CA SER A 685 12.46 33.97 -7.26
C SER A 685 11.75 35.31 -7.44
N SER A 686 11.83 35.86 -8.65
CA SER A 686 11.09 37.09 -9.03
C SER A 686 9.61 36.97 -8.74
N ARG A 687 8.99 35.87 -9.20
CA ARG A 687 7.57 35.56 -8.96
C ARG A 687 7.21 35.53 -7.46
N HIS A 688 8.11 35.09 -6.59
CA HIS A 688 7.85 35.06 -5.14
C HIS A 688 7.91 36.46 -4.53
N LEU A 689 8.89 37.27 -4.93
CA LEU A 689 8.99 38.65 -4.45
C LEU A 689 7.81 39.50 -4.94
N ASP A 690 7.44 39.36 -6.22
CA ASP A 690 6.27 40.07 -6.78
C ASP A 690 4.98 39.65 -6.05
N PHE A 691 4.82 38.36 -5.75
CA PHE A 691 3.71 37.85 -4.95
C PHE A 691 3.65 38.46 -3.55
N ILE A 692 4.79 38.61 -2.88
CA ILE A 692 4.87 39.27 -1.56
C ILE A 692 4.53 40.75 -1.69
N ARG A 693 5.11 41.45 -2.68
CA ARG A 693 4.87 42.89 -2.89
C ARG A 693 3.39 43.19 -3.11
N GLU A 694 2.71 42.39 -3.91
CA GLU A 694 1.28 42.56 -4.19
C GLU A 694 0.46 42.49 -2.90
N ARG A 695 0.79 41.55 -2.00
CA ARG A 695 0.11 41.41 -0.70
C ARG A 695 0.46 42.48 0.32
N LEU A 696 1.62 43.12 0.17
CA LEU A 696 2.05 44.23 1.02
C LEU A 696 1.60 45.60 0.50
N LYS A 697 0.91 45.67 -0.65
CA LYS A 697 0.33 46.93 -1.14
C LYS A 697 -0.59 47.54 -0.09
N GLY A 698 -0.24 48.74 0.38
CA GLY A 698 -0.98 49.47 1.41
C GLY A 698 -0.35 49.43 2.81
N TYR A 699 0.72 48.67 3.04
CA TYR A 699 1.49 48.73 4.29
C TYR A 699 2.58 49.81 4.20
N PRO A 700 2.63 50.77 5.16
CA PRO A 700 3.68 51.78 5.20
C PRO A 700 5.03 51.15 5.59
N GLY A 701 6.05 51.28 4.74
CA GLY A 701 7.42 50.85 5.05
C GLY A 701 8.35 50.68 3.83
N HIS A 702 9.66 50.80 4.06
CA HIS A 702 10.75 50.73 3.06
C HIS A 702 10.92 49.38 2.33
N LEU A 703 9.98 48.44 2.46
CA LEU A 703 10.05 47.11 1.84
C LEU A 703 9.93 47.13 0.30
N HIS A 704 9.46 48.24 -0.27
CA HIS A 704 9.33 48.39 -1.72
C HIS A 704 10.68 48.59 -2.44
N GLU A 705 11.72 49.08 -1.76
CA GLU A 705 13.02 49.43 -2.37
C GLU A 705 14.10 48.33 -2.22
N ALA A 706 13.84 47.28 -1.44
CA ALA A 706 14.82 46.22 -1.11
C ALA A 706 14.76 44.98 -2.03
N ALA A 707 14.22 45.10 -3.25
CA ALA A 707 13.90 43.98 -4.15
C ALA A 707 15.11 43.09 -4.51
N GLU A 708 16.33 43.61 -4.40
CA GLU A 708 17.58 42.91 -4.75
C GLU A 708 18.47 42.64 -3.53
N ILE A 709 17.94 42.75 -2.31
CA ILE A 709 18.71 42.52 -1.08
C ILE A 709 18.12 41.32 -0.35
N CYS A 710 18.95 40.32 -0.04
CA CYS A 710 18.48 39.17 0.72
C CYS A 710 18.10 39.58 2.16
N PRO A 711 17.18 38.86 2.84
CA PRO A 711 16.73 39.21 4.19
C PRO A 711 17.85 39.33 5.23
N ALA A 712 18.96 38.62 5.05
CA ALA A 712 20.12 38.68 5.94
C ALA A 712 20.96 39.96 5.74
N CYS A 713 21.06 40.47 4.52
CA CYS A 713 21.75 41.73 4.23
C CYS A 713 20.85 42.93 4.57
N LEU A 714 19.55 42.83 4.29
CA LEU A 714 18.59 43.89 4.63
C LEU A 714 18.52 44.12 6.15
N ARG A 715 18.50 43.05 6.95
CA ARG A 715 18.57 43.17 8.42
C ARG A 715 19.86 43.83 8.91
N ARG A 716 20.99 43.58 8.24
CA ARG A 716 22.28 44.22 8.59
C ARG A 716 22.28 45.70 8.26
N GLU A 717 21.87 46.07 7.05
CA GLU A 717 21.72 47.48 6.67
C GLU A 717 20.80 48.24 7.62
N TRP A 718 19.69 47.62 8.04
CA TRP A 718 18.75 48.25 8.96
C TRP A 718 19.36 48.48 10.36
N VAL A 719 20.13 47.51 10.87
CA VAL A 719 20.88 47.65 12.13
C VAL A 719 21.94 48.74 12.02
N ASP A 720 22.66 48.81 10.90
CA ASP A 720 23.69 49.82 10.66
C ASP A 720 23.08 51.24 10.53
N GLN A 721 21.90 51.38 9.92
CA GLN A 721 21.15 52.64 9.85
C GLN A 721 20.69 53.12 11.23
N ILE A 722 20.26 52.20 12.10
CA ILE A 722 19.86 52.52 13.48
C ILE A 722 21.09 52.96 14.31
N HIS A 723 22.24 52.30 14.15
CA HIS A 723 23.48 52.69 14.84
C HIS A 723 24.16 53.94 14.25
N GLY A 724 23.89 54.29 12.99
CA GLY A 724 24.42 55.48 12.31
C GLY A 724 23.72 56.80 12.66
N MET A 725 22.55 56.76 13.32
CA MET A 725 21.89 57.95 13.87
C MET A 725 22.56 58.33 15.20
N GLY A 726 23.66 59.10 15.10
CA GLY A 726 24.58 59.38 16.20
C GLY A 726 23.97 59.61 17.59
N PHE A 727 24.20 58.67 18.49
CA PHE A 727 24.28 58.91 19.93
C PHE A 727 25.77 58.99 20.30
N PRO A 728 26.27 60.09 20.91
CA PRO A 728 27.70 60.26 21.17
C PRO A 728 28.17 59.34 22.30
N PRO A 729 29.36 58.73 22.19
CA PRO A 729 29.94 57.88 23.23
C PRO A 729 30.80 58.71 24.19
N ALA A 730 30.22 59.24 25.25
CA ALA A 730 30.99 59.67 26.41
C ALA A 730 30.14 59.64 27.67
N ASP A 731 30.73 59.08 28.73
CA ASP A 731 30.42 59.34 30.14
C ASP A 731 29.43 58.45 30.92
N TRP A 732 29.42 57.15 30.61
CA TRP A 732 28.76 56.16 31.49
C TRP A 732 29.40 56.04 32.88
N THR A 733 30.67 56.43 33.03
CA THR A 733 31.44 56.22 34.28
C THR A 733 31.21 57.32 35.32
N GLU A 734 30.95 58.56 34.90
CA GLU A 734 30.64 59.67 35.81
C GLU A 734 29.16 59.69 36.26
N LEU A 735 28.25 59.14 35.44
CA LEU A 735 26.83 59.00 35.79
C LEU A 735 26.55 57.83 36.74
N LEU A 736 27.27 56.71 36.61
CA LEU A 736 27.09 55.54 37.50
C LEU A 736 27.65 55.79 38.91
N SER A 737 28.67 56.64 39.05
CA SER A 737 29.29 56.93 40.36
C SER A 737 28.46 57.90 41.21
N ARG A 738 27.58 58.72 40.61
CA ARG A 738 26.68 59.62 41.35
C ARG A 738 25.32 59.03 41.70
N ALA A 739 24.94 57.90 41.11
CA ALA A 739 23.64 57.25 41.33
C ALA A 739 23.59 56.31 42.56
N VAL A 740 24.73 56.01 43.19
CA VAL A 740 24.82 55.03 44.29
C VAL A 740 24.52 55.64 45.68
N GLU A 741 24.47 56.97 45.85
CA GLU A 741 24.44 57.57 47.20
C GLU A 741 23.23 58.41 47.61
N ARG A 742 22.16 58.58 46.81
CA ARG A 742 20.94 59.27 47.30
C ARG A 742 19.64 58.67 46.77
N GLU A 743 18.85 58.13 47.71
CA GLU A 743 17.43 57.78 47.55
C GLU A 743 16.58 59.03 47.25
N ALA A 744 16.43 59.37 45.97
CA ALA A 744 15.41 60.30 45.49
C ALA A 744 14.76 59.76 44.20
N PRO A 745 13.44 59.96 44.00
CA PRO A 745 12.70 59.33 42.90
C PRO A 745 13.13 59.93 41.56
N VAL A 746 13.47 59.06 40.61
CA VAL A 746 13.88 59.39 39.24
C VAL A 746 12.65 59.91 38.46
N PRO A 747 12.76 61.00 37.69
CA PRO A 747 11.66 61.43 36.82
C PRO A 747 11.49 60.44 35.67
N VAL A 748 10.25 60.00 35.49
CA VAL A 748 9.83 59.07 34.44
C VAL A 748 10.08 59.69 33.06
N ILE A 749 10.71 58.91 32.17
CA ILE A 749 10.99 59.28 30.78
C ILE A 749 9.66 59.24 29.99
N PRO A 750 9.27 60.31 29.25
CA PRO A 750 8.02 60.34 28.48
C PRO A 750 7.87 59.23 27.42
N GLU A 751 8.98 58.66 26.97
CA GLU A 751 9.00 57.52 26.03
C GLU A 751 8.72 56.19 26.74
N LEU A 752 9.12 56.04 28.00
CA LEU A 752 8.75 54.89 28.83
C LEU A 752 7.26 54.94 29.18
N GLU A 753 6.68 56.13 29.40
CA GLU A 753 5.22 56.32 29.53
C GLU A 753 4.47 55.92 28.24
N LYS A 754 5.07 56.14 27.06
CA LYS A 754 4.49 55.75 25.76
C LYS A 754 4.58 54.25 25.50
N ASP A 755 5.68 53.60 25.91
CA ASP A 755 5.90 52.16 25.74
C ASP A 755 5.13 51.34 26.78
N ILE A 756 5.02 51.86 28.00
CA ILE A 756 4.16 51.36 29.08
C ILE A 756 2.68 51.56 28.71
N SER A 757 2.28 52.72 28.17
CA SER A 757 0.92 52.96 27.66
C SER A 757 0.59 52.06 26.45
N GLY A 758 1.55 51.80 25.57
CA GLY A 758 1.43 50.86 24.45
C GLY A 758 1.25 49.42 24.92
N ARG A 759 2.04 48.96 25.90
CA ARG A 759 1.88 47.66 26.55
C ARG A 759 0.56 47.54 27.31
N PHE A 760 0.18 48.53 28.12
CA PHE A 760 -1.10 48.55 28.82
C PHE A 760 -2.30 48.60 27.88
N ARG A 761 -2.16 49.18 26.67
CA ARG A 761 -3.21 49.11 25.64
C ARG A 761 -3.37 47.68 25.11
N VAL A 762 -2.27 46.99 24.84
CA VAL A 762 -2.27 45.57 24.42
C VAL A 762 -2.83 44.67 25.52
N PHE A 763 -2.44 44.86 26.78
CA PHE A 763 -3.01 44.08 27.91
C PHE A 763 -4.50 44.35 28.14
N ARG A 764 -4.96 45.58 27.93
CA ARG A 764 -6.39 45.94 28.03
C ARG A 764 -7.19 45.33 26.86
N GLU A 765 -6.61 45.32 25.65
CA GLU A 765 -7.16 44.63 24.47
C GLU A 765 -7.18 43.10 24.67
N GLU A 766 -6.14 42.49 25.25
CA GLU A 766 -6.11 41.05 25.61
C GLU A 766 -7.16 40.70 26.66
N ARG A 767 -7.34 41.54 27.69
CA ARG A 767 -8.37 41.35 28.71
C ARG A 767 -9.79 41.46 28.14
N GLU A 768 -10.05 42.43 27.26
CA GLU A 768 -11.33 42.56 26.56
C GLU A 768 -11.63 41.34 25.66
N VAL A 769 -10.60 40.79 24.99
CA VAL A 769 -10.71 39.56 24.19
C VAL A 769 -11.04 38.36 25.08
N MET A 770 -10.37 38.21 26.22
CA MET A 770 -10.64 37.11 27.16
C MET A 770 -12.01 37.21 27.83
N GLU A 771 -12.45 38.43 28.17
CA GLU A 771 -13.81 38.69 28.67
C GLU A 771 -14.89 38.37 27.62
N SER A 772 -14.60 38.55 26.32
CA SER A 772 -15.51 38.18 25.22
C SER A 772 -15.61 36.67 24.97
N ILE A 773 -14.55 35.91 25.27
CA ILE A 773 -14.44 34.46 25.08
C ILE A 773 -15.07 33.68 26.25
N ARG A 774 -14.97 34.21 27.46
CA ARG A 774 -15.49 33.61 28.70
C ARG A 774 -16.92 33.06 28.61
N PRO A 775 -17.93 33.81 28.12
CA PRO A 775 -19.29 33.29 28.01
C PRO A 775 -19.44 32.12 27.03
N GLN A 776 -18.59 32.03 25.99
CA GLN A 776 -18.62 30.92 25.03
C GLN A 776 -18.04 29.64 25.65
N VAL A 777 -16.94 29.75 26.40
CA VAL A 777 -16.33 28.62 27.13
C VAL A 777 -17.29 28.07 28.19
N GLN A 778 -17.99 28.95 28.91
CA GLN A 778 -18.96 28.55 29.93
C GLN A 778 -20.19 27.84 29.32
N LYS A 779 -20.66 28.31 28.16
CA LYS A 779 -21.72 27.66 27.38
C LYS A 779 -21.32 26.24 26.94
N ILE A 780 -20.08 26.06 26.46
CA ILE A 780 -19.55 24.76 26.05
C ILE A 780 -19.48 23.81 27.26
N HIS A 781 -19.06 24.30 28.43
CA HIS A 781 -18.98 23.51 29.65
C HIS A 781 -20.37 23.03 30.15
N GLU A 782 -21.40 23.88 30.07
CA GLU A 782 -22.79 23.51 30.37
C GLU A 782 -23.31 22.42 29.41
N LEU A 783 -23.13 22.62 28.10
CA LEU A 783 -23.57 21.66 27.06
C LEU A 783 -22.89 20.28 27.19
N VAL A 784 -21.61 20.25 27.58
CA VAL A 784 -20.88 19.00 27.85
C VAL A 784 -21.43 18.29 29.10
N GLY A 785 -21.82 19.04 30.13
CA GLY A 785 -22.49 18.50 31.32
C GLY A 785 -23.84 17.87 31.00
N GLU A 786 -24.67 18.54 30.21
CA GLU A 786 -25.95 18.00 29.71
C GLU A 786 -25.76 16.75 28.84
N LEU A 787 -24.74 16.74 27.99
CA LEU A 787 -24.44 15.59 27.14
C LEU A 787 -24.04 14.36 27.97
N SER A 788 -23.30 14.55 29.06
CA SER A 788 -22.87 13.47 29.95
C SER A 788 -24.02 12.83 30.73
N THR A 789 -25.08 13.58 31.06
CA THR A 789 -26.24 13.02 31.78
C THR A 789 -27.13 12.19 30.85
N VAL A 790 -27.29 12.63 29.59
CA VAL A 790 -28.09 11.93 28.56
C VAL A 790 -27.45 10.59 28.17
N ILE A 791 -26.11 10.49 28.12
CA ILE A 791 -25.39 9.25 27.75
C ILE A 791 -25.54 8.14 28.79
N HIS A 792 -25.78 8.48 30.06
CA HIS A 792 -25.83 7.51 31.17
C HIS A 792 -27.24 7.06 31.58
N ALA A 793 -28.30 7.48 30.88
CA ALA A 793 -29.68 7.07 31.13
C ALA A 793 -30.41 6.54 29.86
N PRO A 794 -30.00 5.39 29.26
CA PRO A 794 -30.47 4.98 27.94
C PRO A 794 -31.67 4.03 28.03
N GLU A 795 -32.89 4.56 28.18
CA GLU A 795 -34.10 3.72 28.14
C GLU A 795 -34.97 3.87 26.87
N ARG A 796 -34.70 4.80 25.91
CA ARG A 796 -35.43 4.85 24.62
C ARG A 796 -34.67 5.38 23.37
N SER A 797 -34.45 4.46 22.42
CA SER A 797 -34.49 4.63 20.94
C SER A 797 -33.50 5.59 20.21
N THR A 798 -33.26 5.30 18.91
CA THR A 798 -32.42 6.03 17.91
C THR A 798 -32.66 7.56 17.83
N LEU A 799 -33.78 8.05 18.35
CA LEU A 799 -34.12 9.48 18.50
C LEU A 799 -33.22 10.21 19.50
N GLU A 800 -32.75 9.55 20.57
CA GLU A 800 -31.83 10.14 21.55
C GLU A 800 -30.41 10.26 20.97
N ALA A 801 -29.97 9.25 20.22
CA ALA A 801 -28.67 9.28 19.54
C ALA A 801 -28.57 10.41 18.50
N GLY A 802 -29.66 10.70 17.77
CA GLY A 802 -29.72 11.86 16.87
C GLY A 802 -29.63 13.21 17.61
N ARG A 803 -30.24 13.33 18.79
CA ARG A 803 -30.12 14.53 19.64
C ARG A 803 -28.70 14.74 20.15
N VAL A 804 -28.05 13.68 20.61
CA VAL A 804 -26.63 13.69 21.06
C VAL A 804 -25.70 14.12 19.91
N LEU A 805 -25.89 13.60 18.70
CA LEU A 805 -25.09 14.01 17.55
C LEU A 805 -25.26 15.47 17.15
N ASN A 806 -26.48 15.99 17.23
CA ASN A 806 -26.73 17.41 16.97
C ASN A 806 -26.07 18.31 18.02
N MET A 807 -26.08 17.90 19.29
CA MET A 807 -25.34 18.61 20.36
C MET A 807 -23.83 18.58 20.12
N ILE A 808 -23.26 17.43 19.75
CA ILE A 808 -21.82 17.30 19.44
C ILE A 808 -21.45 18.19 18.24
N THR A 809 -22.27 18.20 17.20
CA THR A 809 -22.04 19.01 15.99
C THR A 809 -22.10 20.50 16.34
N GLY A 810 -23.10 20.93 17.12
CA GLY A 810 -23.20 22.32 17.60
C GLY A 810 -22.02 22.75 18.48
N ILE A 811 -21.53 21.87 19.37
CA ILE A 811 -20.32 22.14 20.18
C ILE A 811 -19.09 22.27 19.28
N ALA A 812 -18.93 21.38 18.28
CA ALA A 812 -17.80 21.44 17.35
C ALA A 812 -17.82 22.73 16.50
N GLU A 813 -18.99 23.18 16.07
CA GLU A 813 -19.18 24.44 15.35
C GLU A 813 -18.83 25.65 16.24
N GLN A 814 -19.32 25.68 17.49
CA GLN A 814 -19.00 26.73 18.45
C GLN A 814 -17.50 26.77 18.79
N MET A 815 -16.85 25.62 18.93
CA MET A 815 -15.40 25.53 19.14
C MET A 815 -14.61 26.02 17.93
N ASN A 816 -15.05 25.72 16.72
CA ASN A 816 -14.39 26.16 15.50
C ASN A 816 -14.52 27.68 15.33
N LEU A 817 -15.68 28.24 15.64
CA LEU A 817 -15.93 29.69 15.70
C LEU A 817 -15.06 30.38 16.76
N LEU A 818 -14.98 29.81 17.97
CA LEU A 818 -14.13 30.31 19.05
C LEU A 818 -12.65 30.34 18.64
N ALA A 819 -12.15 29.22 18.11
CA ALA A 819 -10.75 29.09 17.70
C ALA A 819 -10.42 29.94 16.47
N LEU A 820 -11.37 30.16 15.55
CA LEU A 820 -11.21 31.07 14.42
C LEU A 820 -11.14 32.53 14.87
N ASN A 821 -12.04 32.97 15.76
CA ASN A 821 -12.03 34.33 16.30
C ASN A 821 -10.74 34.60 17.09
N ALA A 822 -10.31 33.65 17.93
CA ALA A 822 -9.05 33.75 18.67
C ALA A 822 -7.81 33.73 17.76
N SER A 823 -7.83 32.95 16.66
CA SER A 823 -6.74 32.92 15.68
C SER A 823 -6.63 34.21 14.87
N LEU A 824 -7.76 34.80 14.48
CA LEU A 824 -7.80 36.07 13.76
C LEU A 824 -7.25 37.21 14.63
N GLU A 825 -7.57 37.20 15.93
CA GLU A 825 -7.07 38.21 16.86
C GLU A 825 -5.59 37.98 17.23
N ALA A 826 -5.13 36.73 17.32
CA ALA A 826 -3.70 36.40 17.49
C ALA A 826 -2.83 36.86 16.30
N VAL A 827 -3.38 36.87 15.09
CA VAL A 827 -2.72 37.43 13.89
C VAL A 827 -2.64 38.95 13.96
N ARG A 828 -3.61 39.62 14.62
CA ARG A 828 -3.65 41.07 14.83
C ARG A 828 -2.56 41.58 15.80
N ILE A 829 -2.18 40.75 16.79
CA ILE A 829 -1.18 41.05 17.83
C ILE A 829 0.28 40.79 17.35
N GLY A 830 0.47 40.09 16.22
CA GLY A 830 1.78 39.93 15.58
C GLY A 830 2.67 38.85 16.22
N GLY A 831 3.98 39.09 16.33
CA GLY A 831 4.99 38.06 16.62
C GLY A 831 4.83 37.30 17.96
N GLN A 832 4.10 37.89 18.92
CA GLN A 832 3.83 37.30 20.23
C GLN A 832 2.58 36.39 20.25
N GLY A 833 1.69 36.48 19.24
CA GLY A 833 0.51 35.60 19.12
C GLY A 833 0.78 34.21 18.53
N ARG A 834 2.04 33.86 18.26
CA ARG A 834 2.40 32.59 17.59
C ARG A 834 2.03 31.33 18.37
N GLU A 835 2.15 31.38 19.68
CA GLU A 835 1.81 30.24 20.54
C GLU A 835 0.29 30.07 20.66
N VAL A 836 -0.44 31.19 20.79
CA VAL A 836 -1.91 31.22 20.74
C VAL A 836 -2.42 30.72 19.38
N ALA A 837 -1.83 31.16 18.26
CA ALA A 837 -2.23 30.72 16.92
C ALA A 837 -1.92 29.23 16.65
N ALA A 838 -0.79 28.72 17.15
CA ALA A 838 -0.46 27.30 17.05
C ALA A 838 -1.46 26.45 17.86
N LEU A 839 -1.77 26.88 19.08
CA LEU A 839 -2.71 26.23 19.99
C LEU A 839 -4.15 26.26 19.46
N MET A 840 -4.60 27.39 18.89
CA MET A 840 -5.92 27.48 18.25
C MET A 840 -6.00 26.62 16.98
N GLY A 841 -4.88 26.39 16.29
CA GLY A 841 -4.78 25.41 15.21
C GLY A 841 -5.06 23.98 15.68
N GLU A 842 -4.59 23.60 16.87
CA GLU A 842 -4.88 22.30 17.47
C GLU A 842 -6.36 22.17 17.87
N ILE A 843 -6.96 23.24 18.42
CA ILE A 843 -8.40 23.29 18.76
C ILE A 843 -9.26 23.20 17.49
N GLN A 844 -8.88 23.87 16.39
CA GLN A 844 -9.57 23.75 15.10
C GLN A 844 -9.45 22.36 14.48
N GLU A 845 -8.27 21.74 14.53
CA GLU A 845 -8.05 20.38 14.04
C GLU A 845 -8.92 19.38 14.80
N LEU A 846 -9.00 19.54 16.12
CA LEU A 846 -9.78 18.67 16.99
C LEU A 846 -11.29 18.90 16.83
N ALA A 847 -11.76 20.15 16.72
CA ALA A 847 -13.16 20.48 16.42
C ALA A 847 -13.60 19.90 15.06
N SER A 848 -12.76 20.06 14.03
CA SER A 848 -13.00 19.52 12.68
C SER A 848 -13.01 17.99 12.65
N ARG A 849 -12.23 17.36 13.53
CA ARG A 849 -12.23 15.90 13.69
C ARG A 849 -13.50 15.43 14.40
N SER A 850 -13.92 16.11 15.46
CA SER A 850 -15.16 15.82 16.19
C SER A 850 -16.40 15.97 15.31
N ALA A 851 -16.47 17.01 14.48
CA ALA A 851 -17.57 17.21 13.52
C ALA A 851 -17.66 16.09 12.46
N ARG A 852 -16.51 15.66 11.92
CA ARG A 852 -16.44 14.55 10.95
C ARG A 852 -16.90 13.23 11.56
N VAL A 853 -16.42 12.90 12.76
CA VAL A 853 -16.82 11.67 13.47
C VAL A 853 -18.30 11.70 13.82
N ALA A 854 -18.85 12.84 14.27
CA ALA A 854 -20.29 12.98 14.51
C ALA A 854 -21.12 12.77 13.23
N THR A 855 -20.64 13.28 12.10
CA THR A 855 -21.28 13.10 10.79
C THR A 855 -21.28 11.63 10.35
N GLU A 856 -20.15 10.94 10.50
CA GLU A 856 -20.02 9.51 10.19
C GLU A 856 -20.95 8.65 11.07
N ILE A 857 -21.06 8.95 12.36
CA ILE A 857 -22.00 8.28 13.28
C ILE A 857 -23.46 8.60 12.90
N GLY A 858 -23.75 9.82 12.42
CA GLY A 858 -25.07 10.20 11.92
C GLY A 858 -25.49 9.40 10.69
N ILE A 859 -24.58 9.21 9.74
CA ILE A 859 -24.78 8.35 8.56
C ILE A 859 -25.01 6.89 8.99
N PHE A 860 -24.23 6.43 9.96
CA PHE A 860 -24.37 5.08 10.51
C PHE A 860 -25.72 4.87 11.21
N ILE A 861 -26.18 5.83 12.02
CA ILE A 861 -27.51 5.79 12.66
C ILE A 861 -28.63 5.83 11.62
N GLN A 862 -28.49 6.60 10.53
CA GLN A 862 -29.45 6.56 9.43
C GLN A 862 -29.51 5.19 8.76
N LYS A 863 -28.35 4.56 8.56
CA LYS A 863 -28.26 3.20 8.02
C LYS A 863 -28.93 2.18 8.94
N VAL A 864 -28.67 2.25 10.24
CA VAL A 864 -29.33 1.40 11.25
C VAL A 864 -30.85 1.66 11.29
N LYS A 865 -31.31 2.91 11.10
CA LYS A 865 -32.74 3.27 11.05
C LYS A 865 -33.44 2.74 9.79
N GLN A 866 -32.71 2.65 8.66
CA GLN A 866 -33.19 2.01 7.43
C GLN A 866 -33.26 0.48 7.57
N GLU A 867 -32.28 -0.12 8.25
CA GLU A 867 -32.20 -1.57 8.52
C GLU A 867 -33.21 -2.05 9.60
N THR A 868 -33.70 -1.16 10.48
CA THR A 868 -34.67 -1.46 11.56
C THR A 868 -36.12 -1.10 11.25
N SER A 869 -36.44 -0.64 10.03
CA SER A 869 -37.83 -0.40 9.62
C SER A 869 -38.55 -1.74 9.39
N PRO A 870 -39.72 -2.01 10.01
CA PRO A 870 -40.38 -3.29 9.88
C PRO A 870 -40.89 -3.51 8.45
N VAL A 871 -40.37 -4.56 7.79
CA VAL A 871 -40.96 -5.13 6.59
C VAL A 871 -42.28 -5.80 7.01
N ALA A 872 -43.40 -5.18 6.67
CA ALA A 872 -44.72 -5.78 6.85
C ALA A 872 -44.90 -6.93 5.84
N GLY A 873 -44.83 -8.19 6.30
CA GLY A 873 -45.20 -9.34 5.47
C GLY A 873 -44.77 -10.71 6.01
N ASN A 874 -45.75 -11.43 6.55
CA ASN A 874 -45.83 -12.90 6.74
C ASN A 874 -44.92 -13.60 7.78
N GLY A 875 -45.46 -13.69 9.01
CA GLY A 875 -45.97 -14.93 9.60
C GLY A 875 -45.06 -16.17 9.74
N ASN A 876 -44.54 -16.35 10.96
CA ASN A 876 -44.21 -17.61 11.64
C ASN A 876 -43.10 -18.54 11.09
N SER A 877 -41.84 -18.16 11.34
CA SER A 877 -40.78 -19.07 11.81
C SER A 877 -39.50 -18.29 12.21
N ALA A 878 -39.53 -17.47 13.26
CA ALA A 878 -38.38 -16.60 13.57
C ALA A 878 -38.17 -16.31 15.07
N ALA A 879 -38.14 -17.34 15.92
CA ALA A 879 -37.80 -17.16 17.34
C ALA A 879 -36.27 -17.18 17.60
N GLY A 880 -35.48 -17.84 16.74
CA GLY A 880 -34.01 -17.88 16.85
C GLY A 880 -33.31 -16.71 16.13
N GLU A 881 -33.79 -16.34 14.94
CA GLU A 881 -33.19 -15.26 14.13
C GLU A 881 -33.50 -13.87 14.70
N ASN A 882 -34.68 -13.65 15.30
CA ASN A 882 -34.98 -12.38 15.97
C ASN A 882 -34.09 -12.13 17.18
N LEU A 883 -33.63 -13.18 17.89
CA LEU A 883 -32.76 -13.06 19.07
C LEU A 883 -31.32 -12.72 18.66
N VAL A 884 -30.81 -13.29 17.57
CA VAL A 884 -29.51 -12.93 16.99
C VAL A 884 -29.53 -11.51 16.43
N PHE A 885 -30.62 -11.13 15.74
CA PHE A 885 -30.80 -9.78 15.22
C PHE A 885 -30.90 -8.72 16.33
N THR A 886 -31.55 -9.03 17.47
CA THR A 886 -31.56 -8.13 18.64
C THR A 886 -30.20 -8.06 19.34
N LEU A 887 -29.42 -9.15 19.37
CA LEU A 887 -28.07 -9.17 19.96
C LEU A 887 -27.05 -8.42 19.09
N GLU A 888 -27.10 -8.56 17.77
CA GLU A 888 -26.27 -7.82 16.83
C GLU A 888 -26.62 -6.33 16.86
N THR A 889 -27.91 -5.98 16.86
CA THR A 889 -28.36 -4.58 17.02
C THR A 889 -27.91 -3.99 18.35
N ARG A 890 -27.93 -4.76 19.44
CA ARG A 890 -27.44 -4.35 20.76
C ARG A 890 -25.90 -4.20 20.79
N GLN A 891 -25.15 -5.06 20.10
CA GLN A 891 -23.70 -4.90 19.93
C GLN A 891 -23.36 -3.65 19.12
N GLN A 892 -24.06 -3.41 18.01
CA GLN A 892 -23.91 -2.22 17.17
C GLN A 892 -24.23 -0.95 17.98
N PHE A 893 -25.26 -0.98 18.83
CA PHE A 893 -25.60 0.14 19.70
C PHE A 893 -24.55 0.39 20.80
N ASN A 894 -24.00 -0.67 21.40
CA ASN A 894 -22.89 -0.53 22.36
C ASN A 894 -21.63 0.08 21.72
N ILE A 895 -21.37 -0.23 20.44
CA ILE A 895 -20.28 0.40 19.68
C ILE A 895 -20.56 1.91 19.49
N ILE A 896 -21.80 2.29 19.20
CA ILE A 896 -22.21 3.71 19.08
C ILE A 896 -22.03 4.43 20.42
N VAL A 897 -22.49 3.86 21.54
CA VAL A 897 -22.32 4.45 22.88
C VAL A 897 -20.83 4.65 23.21
N GLN A 898 -19.98 3.66 22.93
CA GLN A 898 -18.52 3.78 23.14
C GLN A 898 -17.86 4.86 22.28
N HIS A 899 -18.34 5.06 21.04
CA HIS A 899 -17.84 6.13 20.18
C HIS A 899 -18.29 7.50 20.69
N VAL A 900 -19.54 7.63 21.11
CA VAL A 900 -20.09 8.84 21.72
C VAL A 900 -19.34 9.19 23.01
N GLU A 901 -19.07 8.22 23.89
CA GLU A 901 -18.26 8.40 25.10
C GLU A 901 -16.83 8.90 24.80
N ASN A 902 -16.20 8.36 23.75
CA ASN A 902 -14.88 8.83 23.31
C ASN A 902 -14.91 10.26 22.80
N VAL A 903 -15.97 10.65 22.08
CA VAL A 903 -16.17 12.03 21.62
C VAL A 903 -16.42 12.96 22.81
N VAL A 904 -17.28 12.59 23.78
CA VAL A 904 -17.51 13.38 25.00
C VAL A 904 -16.23 13.56 25.80
N ARG A 905 -15.41 12.51 25.93
CA ARG A 905 -14.10 12.60 26.60
C ARG A 905 -13.14 13.54 25.88
N GLN A 906 -13.15 13.55 24.54
CA GLN A 906 -12.33 14.47 23.75
C GLN A 906 -12.82 15.91 23.90
N VAL A 907 -14.13 16.16 23.81
CA VAL A 907 -14.72 17.50 23.97
C VAL A 907 -14.53 18.02 25.40
N GLY A 908 -14.69 17.17 26.42
CA GLY A 908 -14.44 17.53 27.82
C GLY A 908 -12.99 17.92 28.07
N ARG A 909 -12.01 17.21 27.48
CA ARG A 909 -10.59 17.61 27.54
C ARG A 909 -10.34 18.98 26.92
N VAL A 910 -11.06 19.33 25.84
CA VAL A 910 -10.89 20.64 25.20
C VAL A 910 -11.56 21.74 26.00
N ALA A 911 -12.73 21.50 26.57
CA ALA A 911 -13.38 22.44 27.48
C ALA A 911 -12.51 22.73 28.71
N SER A 912 -11.88 21.71 29.30
CA SER A 912 -10.93 21.89 30.40
C SER A 912 -9.68 22.66 29.97
N LEU A 913 -9.09 22.35 28.81
CA LEU A 913 -7.96 23.13 28.27
C LEU A 913 -8.36 24.61 28.08
N ALA A 914 -9.54 24.89 27.54
CA ALA A 914 -10.02 26.25 27.33
C ALA A 914 -10.20 27.03 28.64
N VAL A 915 -10.61 26.37 29.72
CA VAL A 915 -10.71 26.96 31.06
C VAL A 915 -9.32 27.20 31.66
N GLU A 916 -8.40 26.23 31.57
CA GLU A 916 -7.02 26.36 32.04
C GLU A 916 -6.27 27.50 31.33
N ILE A 917 -6.51 27.68 30.04
CA ILE A 917 -5.97 28.80 29.23
C ILE A 917 -6.57 30.13 29.71
N GLY A 918 -7.88 30.16 30.00
CA GLY A 918 -8.56 31.31 30.58
C GLY A 918 -7.93 31.79 31.88
N THR A 919 -7.70 30.86 32.81
CA THR A 919 -7.15 31.16 34.14
C THR A 919 -5.65 31.45 34.10
N GLY A 920 -4.88 30.71 33.29
CA GLY A 920 -3.43 30.88 33.19
C GLY A 920 -3.03 32.23 32.59
N HIS A 921 -3.83 32.74 31.63
CA HIS A 921 -3.58 34.06 31.05
C HIS A 921 -3.91 35.21 32.03
N GLU A 922 -4.99 35.09 32.82
CA GLU A 922 -5.33 36.06 33.88
C GLU A 922 -4.24 36.16 34.95
N GLU A 923 -3.60 35.05 35.30
CA GLU A 923 -2.49 35.02 36.26
C GLU A 923 -1.21 35.69 35.71
N THR A 924 -0.89 35.47 34.42
CA THR A 924 0.24 36.15 33.77
C THR A 924 0.02 37.66 33.62
N VAL A 925 -1.19 38.09 33.23
CA VAL A 925 -1.53 39.52 33.12
C VAL A 925 -1.49 40.19 34.50
N SER A 926 -2.04 39.53 35.54
CA SER A 926 -1.99 40.02 36.93
C SER A 926 -0.57 40.07 37.51
N ALA A 927 0.31 39.16 37.11
CA ALA A 927 1.71 39.15 37.52
C ALA A 927 2.51 40.27 36.84
N GLU A 928 2.28 40.52 35.55
CA GLU A 928 2.94 41.58 34.80
C GLU A 928 2.42 42.98 35.18
N GLU A 929 1.13 43.15 35.49
CA GLU A 929 0.56 44.39 36.08
C GLU A 929 1.15 44.74 37.45
N LYS A 930 1.61 43.75 38.22
CA LYS A 930 2.29 43.96 39.51
C LYS A 930 3.80 44.16 39.39
N THR A 931 4.38 43.79 38.25
CA THR A 931 5.82 43.87 37.98
C THR A 931 6.20 45.16 37.25
N ALA A 932 5.27 45.70 36.44
CA ALA A 932 5.32 47.06 35.88
C ALA A 932 4.91 48.10 36.93
#